data_AF-A0A954PPH4-F1
#
_entry.id   AF-A0A954PPH4-F1
#
_cell.length_a   1.000
_cell.length_b   1.000
_cell.length_c   1.000
_cell.angle_alpha   90.00
_cell.angle_beta   90.00
_cell.angle_gamma   90.00
#
_symmetry.space_group_name_H-M   'P 1'
#
loop_
_entity.id
_entity.type
_entity.pdbx_description
1 polymer ?
#
loop_
_entity_poly.entity_id
_entity_poly.type
_entity_poly.pdbx_seq_one_letter_code
_entity_poly.pdbx_strand_id
1 'polypeptide(L)'
;MRNLLTKVLGGPLASRCWVACSLWLITCAGQLGADEVKVWEFSPYEVEVWYSFDASVDTTALAQQEFVRQLQADLERTFRAAWQVRLQPMTAKLSATVDRNFNDFTIQDIAAGELVLVVSSQSEQSKTIRTLEAALQSLTAIPTTYAAQAEVQAAVSRLGLPSDSTAQQLCDKCEVDEGGMAAIEEKLQTGSIAAALLPRSLLPRVAEQVRPLVTLLPWQTDSLFRQRDKLFFLKIGMQGDSYTFHARELDCPMQYLGPGQQEATTAWSYASRMATTAIVHAFAPVARVEEAESRTASLRLRAGGLIVDERNPAAVQVGEVLHPIVRRDDRHGIPTLLEPLAWTFAAVTASDGVQLQANVYTYSGGPGLQGRQNRRTQRVLLRVRPVYDKTDIRVVIRGDNRPQAGCMVYQRDLLSDEFTLLGRTDWRGRFTISSPADYGGFLPDAVRYQRALAQKEAEARAAAAELAAAEAAAKQDGESAAARTGIGDAGDGADRTELPAIEPLVAAEDDPARLSLRAPLIQIYIKSGDEVLAKLPMVPGLEAVATAALRDDSRRLKAEAFVRGFQNEILDLIGLRNLLAARIRLHLDKGKLEAAEKVLAELRGLRNYSEMSDELVMIQRRMMDESDGPIPLTAKHSMDRMFQRTRNMLQKYMQDNVVADSEQAVAAAQ
;
A
#
# COMPACT_ATOMS: atom_id res chain seq x y z
N MET A 1 -3.50 44.72 -22.02
CA MET A 1 -4.61 44.60 -22.99
C MET A 1 -5.55 45.82 -23.05
N ARG A 2 -5.14 47.01 -22.57
CA ARG A 2 -6.00 48.21 -22.53
C ARG A 2 -5.75 49.24 -23.65
N ASN A 3 -4.79 48.98 -24.56
CA ASN A 3 -4.36 49.92 -25.60
C ASN A 3 -4.57 49.42 -27.04
N LEU A 4 -5.37 48.38 -27.27
CA LEU A 4 -5.60 47.80 -28.61
C LEU A 4 -7.01 47.96 -29.17
N LEU A 5 -7.92 48.63 -28.44
CA LEU A 5 -9.34 48.73 -28.81
C LEU A 5 -9.85 50.16 -29.05
N THR A 6 -8.96 51.15 -29.01
CA THR A 6 -9.32 52.57 -29.24
C THR A 6 -9.23 53.01 -30.70
N LYS A 7 -9.00 52.09 -31.64
CA LYS A 7 -8.69 52.43 -33.05
C LYS A 7 -9.70 51.95 -34.10
N VAL A 8 -10.83 51.35 -33.73
CA VAL A 8 -11.74 50.74 -34.73
C VAL A 8 -13.15 51.33 -34.80
N LEU A 9 -13.63 52.11 -33.82
CA LEU A 9 -15.01 52.63 -33.88
C LEU A 9 -15.08 54.09 -33.43
N GLY A 10 -14.93 55.00 -34.39
CA GLY A 10 -15.35 56.39 -34.23
C GLY A 10 -16.83 56.53 -34.57
N GLY A 11 -17.62 57.17 -33.69
CA GLY A 11 -18.99 57.60 -34.00
C GLY A 11 -19.94 57.68 -32.80
N PRO A 12 -20.81 58.70 -32.71
CA PRO A 12 -21.58 59.03 -31.52
C PRO A 12 -22.90 58.23 -31.48
N LEU A 13 -22.81 56.96 -31.10
CA LEU A 13 -23.98 56.13 -30.72
C LEU A 13 -23.75 55.37 -29.40
N ALA A 14 -22.65 55.67 -28.70
CA ALA A 14 -22.17 54.92 -27.54
C ALA A 14 -22.81 55.31 -26.19
N SER A 15 -23.76 56.26 -26.13
CA SER A 15 -24.30 56.74 -24.85
C SER A 15 -25.70 56.23 -24.48
N ARG A 16 -26.35 55.40 -25.32
CA ARG A 16 -27.71 54.89 -25.04
C ARG A 16 -27.85 53.37 -24.85
N CYS A 17 -26.80 52.58 -25.07
CA CYS A 17 -26.81 51.15 -24.75
C CYS A 17 -26.24 50.81 -23.36
N TRP A 18 -25.71 51.78 -22.61
CA TRP A 18 -25.04 51.52 -21.34
C TRP A 18 -25.99 51.41 -20.13
N VAL A 19 -27.24 51.89 -20.22
CA VAL A 19 -28.20 51.83 -19.09
C VAL A 19 -29.14 50.62 -19.18
N ALA A 20 -29.35 50.06 -20.38
CA ALA A 20 -30.20 48.87 -20.55
C ALA A 20 -29.46 47.54 -20.34
N CYS A 21 -28.12 47.54 -20.34
CA CYS A 21 -27.33 46.33 -20.10
C CYS A 21 -26.99 46.11 -18.62
N SER A 22 -27.05 47.16 -17.80
CA SER A 22 -26.77 47.09 -16.35
C SER A 22 -27.96 46.64 -15.49
N LEU A 23 -29.18 46.59 -16.03
CA LEU A 23 -30.36 46.06 -15.31
C LEU A 23 -30.80 44.66 -15.74
N TRP A 24 -30.14 44.04 -16.72
CA TRP A 24 -30.40 42.66 -17.16
C TRP A 24 -29.31 41.67 -16.70
N LEU A 25 -28.35 42.14 -15.89
CA LEU A 25 -27.24 41.35 -15.33
C LEU A 25 -27.39 41.03 -13.83
N ILE A 26 -28.57 41.28 -13.22
CA ILE A 26 -28.81 41.04 -11.79
C ILE A 26 -29.78 39.86 -11.52
N THR A 27 -30.36 39.22 -12.54
CA THR A 27 -31.34 38.13 -12.34
C THR A 27 -31.11 36.91 -13.25
N CYS A 28 -29.88 36.38 -13.22
CA CYS A 28 -29.58 35.01 -13.65
C CYS A 28 -28.37 34.49 -12.86
N ALA A 29 -28.52 34.38 -11.54
CA ALA A 29 -27.62 33.60 -10.69
C ALA A 29 -28.04 32.12 -10.73
N GLY A 30 -27.91 31.50 -11.90
CA GLY A 30 -27.91 30.04 -12.03
C GLY A 30 -26.48 29.56 -11.79
N GLN A 31 -26.20 29.07 -10.58
CA GLN A 31 -24.91 28.53 -10.19
C GLN A 31 -24.57 27.25 -10.99
N LEU A 32 -23.91 27.44 -12.13
CA LEU A 32 -22.87 26.54 -12.59
C LEU A 32 -21.56 27.28 -12.32
N GLY A 33 -21.00 27.06 -11.12
CA GLY A 33 -19.77 27.68 -10.68
C GLY A 33 -18.66 27.45 -11.70
N ALA A 34 -18.05 28.53 -12.16
CA ALA A 34 -16.67 28.45 -12.63
C ALA A 34 -15.86 27.89 -11.46
N ASP A 35 -15.18 26.76 -11.65
CA ASP A 35 -14.24 26.21 -10.66
C ASP A 35 -13.23 27.31 -10.33
N GLU A 36 -13.43 27.99 -9.19
CA GLU A 36 -12.43 28.86 -8.62
C GLU A 36 -11.19 27.99 -8.40
N VAL A 37 -10.07 28.35 -9.03
CA VAL A 37 -8.83 27.58 -8.94
C VAL A 37 -8.30 27.72 -7.52
N LYS A 38 -8.80 26.86 -6.62
CA LYS A 38 -8.36 26.73 -5.24
C LYS A 38 -6.90 26.31 -5.24
N VAL A 39 -6.01 27.19 -4.80
CA VAL A 39 -4.59 26.89 -4.64
C VAL A 39 -4.44 25.90 -3.49
N TRP A 40 -3.89 24.71 -3.78
CA TRP A 40 -3.92 23.54 -2.89
C TRP A 40 -3.39 23.82 -1.49
N GLU A 41 -2.26 24.52 -1.39
CA GLU A 41 -1.58 24.86 -0.14
C GLU A 41 -2.26 25.98 0.67
N PHE A 42 -3.09 26.83 0.05
CA PHE A 42 -3.78 27.95 0.71
C PHE A 42 -5.29 27.70 0.86
N SER A 43 -5.73 26.48 0.59
CA SER A 43 -7.12 26.09 0.72
C SER A 43 -7.27 25.26 2.00
N PRO A 44 -8.11 25.69 2.97
CA PRO A 44 -8.37 24.92 4.17
C PRO A 44 -9.08 23.61 3.84
N TYR A 45 -9.00 22.66 4.76
CA TYR A 45 -9.82 21.46 4.73
C TYR A 45 -11.28 21.85 5.01
N GLU A 46 -12.19 21.46 4.12
CA GLU A 46 -13.63 21.49 4.36
C GLU A 46 -14.02 20.25 5.16
N VAL A 47 -14.20 20.40 6.48
CA VAL A 47 -14.40 19.30 7.41
C VAL A 47 -15.84 19.27 7.91
N GLU A 48 -16.46 18.10 7.85
CA GLU A 48 -17.75 17.84 8.48
C GLU A 48 -17.60 16.81 9.59
N VAL A 49 -18.20 17.07 10.75
CA VAL A 49 -18.18 16.16 11.91
C VAL A 49 -19.63 15.77 12.21
N TRP A 50 -19.94 14.51 11.96
CA TRP A 50 -21.20 13.90 12.30
C TRP A 50 -21.11 13.27 13.68
N TYR A 51 -21.97 13.70 14.61
CA TYR A 51 -21.92 13.25 15.99
C TYR A 51 -23.22 12.60 16.47
N SER A 52 -23.12 11.68 17.43
CA SER A 52 -24.26 11.11 18.15
C SER A 52 -23.94 10.93 19.63
N PHE A 53 -24.96 11.10 20.47
CA PHE A 53 -24.92 10.72 21.88
C PHE A 53 -25.66 9.39 22.03
N ASP A 54 -24.97 8.40 22.56
CA ASP A 54 -25.57 7.13 22.95
C ASP A 54 -26.56 7.38 24.10
N ALA A 55 -27.62 6.57 24.18
CA ALA A 55 -28.61 6.62 25.25
C ALA A 55 -27.99 6.36 26.64
N SER A 56 -26.80 5.73 26.69
CA SER A 56 -26.02 5.52 27.90
C SER A 56 -25.44 6.80 28.52
N VAL A 57 -25.35 7.91 27.79
CA VAL A 57 -24.76 9.15 28.29
C VAL A 57 -25.72 9.85 29.26
N ASP A 58 -25.33 9.96 30.53
CA ASP A 58 -26.13 10.51 31.62
C ASP A 58 -26.10 12.06 31.71
N THR A 59 -26.29 12.74 30.58
CA THR A 59 -26.19 14.21 30.52
C THR A 59 -27.48 14.88 30.07
N THR A 60 -27.68 16.13 30.50
CA THR A 60 -28.83 16.93 30.06
C THR A 60 -28.66 17.43 28.62
N ALA A 61 -29.77 17.73 27.93
CA ALA A 61 -29.72 18.30 26.59
C ALA A 61 -28.93 19.63 26.53
N LEU A 62 -28.98 20.45 27.60
CA LEU A 62 -28.20 21.68 27.69
C LEU A 62 -26.69 21.38 27.77
N ALA A 63 -26.29 20.36 28.54
CA ALA A 63 -24.90 19.94 28.64
C ALA A 63 -24.38 19.39 27.29
N GLN A 64 -25.22 18.67 26.55
CA GLN A 64 -24.89 18.19 25.20
C GLN A 64 -24.71 19.34 24.20
N GLN A 65 -25.60 20.35 24.22
CA GLN A 65 -25.46 21.54 23.37
C GLN A 65 -24.18 22.32 23.68
N GLU A 66 -23.88 22.49 24.97
CA GLU A 66 -22.66 23.16 25.41
C GLU A 66 -21.40 22.37 25.02
N PHE A 67 -21.43 21.04 25.14
CA PHE A 67 -20.35 20.18 24.64
C PHE A 67 -20.09 20.39 23.14
N VAL A 68 -21.14 20.42 22.31
CA VAL A 68 -20.99 20.61 20.84
C VAL A 68 -20.38 21.98 20.55
N ARG A 69 -20.81 23.03 21.26
CA ARG A 69 -20.25 24.38 21.15
C ARG A 69 -18.78 24.43 21.54
N GLN A 70 -18.41 23.77 22.64
CA GLN A 70 -17.02 23.69 23.12
C GLN A 70 -16.14 22.88 22.17
N LEU A 71 -16.64 21.74 21.68
CA LEU A 71 -15.94 20.90 20.71
C LEU A 71 -15.63 21.68 19.43
N GLN A 72 -16.59 22.44 18.90
CA GLN A 72 -16.36 23.28 17.73
C GLN A 72 -15.24 24.31 17.99
N ALA A 73 -15.31 25.03 19.11
CA ALA A 73 -14.29 26.01 19.48
C ALA A 73 -12.90 25.37 19.69
N ASP A 74 -12.85 24.18 20.29
CA ASP A 74 -11.60 23.43 20.49
C ASP A 74 -10.99 22.98 19.18
N LEU A 75 -11.79 22.51 18.21
CA LEU A 75 -11.33 22.14 16.86
C LEU A 75 -10.82 23.36 16.09
N GLU A 76 -11.58 24.46 16.08
CA GLU A 76 -11.17 25.72 15.45
C GLU A 76 -9.87 26.26 16.05
N ARG A 77 -9.68 26.16 17.37
CA ARG A 77 -8.44 26.55 18.04
C ARG A 77 -7.26 25.63 17.71
N THR A 78 -7.51 24.33 17.59
CA THR A 78 -6.49 23.30 17.37
C THR A 78 -5.96 23.33 15.94
N PHE A 79 -6.85 23.41 14.95
CA PHE A 79 -6.48 23.41 13.53
C PHE A 79 -6.33 24.80 12.93
N ARG A 80 -6.91 25.84 13.56
CA ARG A 80 -6.86 27.24 13.12
C ARG A 80 -7.30 27.38 11.66
N ALA A 81 -6.60 28.21 10.89
CA ALA A 81 -6.90 28.46 9.48
C ALA A 81 -6.78 27.22 8.58
N ALA A 82 -6.17 26.11 9.03
CA ALA A 82 -6.06 24.91 8.22
C ALA A 82 -7.41 24.20 8.02
N TRP A 83 -8.40 24.39 8.91
CA TRP A 83 -9.71 23.75 8.85
C TRP A 83 -10.85 24.77 8.79
N GLN A 84 -11.90 24.40 8.05
CA GLN A 84 -13.25 24.93 8.21
C GLN A 84 -14.14 23.78 8.64
N VAL A 85 -14.60 23.81 9.89
CA VAL A 85 -15.33 22.69 10.50
C VAL A 85 -16.82 22.99 10.61
N ARG A 86 -17.67 22.00 10.35
CA ARG A 86 -19.11 22.03 10.63
C ARG A 86 -19.52 20.78 11.40
N LEU A 87 -20.29 20.96 12.47
CA LEU A 87 -20.82 19.86 13.27
C LEU A 87 -22.28 19.63 12.92
N GLN A 88 -22.67 18.38 12.70
CA GLN A 88 -24.06 17.99 12.46
C GLN A 88 -24.42 16.73 13.26
N PRO A 89 -25.64 16.64 13.81
CA PRO A 89 -26.10 15.40 14.43
C PRO A 89 -26.30 14.32 13.37
N MET A 90 -25.92 13.09 13.69
CA MET A 90 -26.21 11.92 12.85
C MET A 90 -27.71 11.66 12.79
N THR A 91 -28.18 11.15 11.65
CA THR A 91 -29.56 10.64 11.54
C THR A 91 -29.71 9.37 12.38
N ALA A 92 -30.92 9.07 12.86
CA ALA A 92 -31.19 7.87 13.64
C ALA A 92 -30.80 6.57 12.90
N LYS A 93 -31.05 6.52 11.58
CA LYS A 93 -30.66 5.38 10.73
C LYS A 93 -29.14 5.18 10.72
N LEU A 94 -28.39 6.28 10.53
CA LEU A 94 -26.93 6.23 10.48
C LEU A 94 -26.32 5.92 11.86
N SER A 95 -26.83 6.52 12.93
CA SER A 95 -26.37 6.22 14.30
C SER A 95 -26.48 4.72 14.57
N ALA A 96 -27.63 4.10 14.28
CA ALA A 96 -27.81 2.66 14.49
C ALA A 96 -26.81 1.79 13.71
N THR A 97 -26.41 2.19 12.50
CA THR A 97 -25.36 1.51 11.72
C THR A 97 -23.99 1.67 12.37
N VAL A 98 -23.62 2.90 12.72
CA VAL A 98 -22.34 3.24 13.35
C VAL A 98 -22.21 2.59 14.74
N ASP A 99 -23.30 2.53 15.50
CA ASP A 99 -23.35 1.96 16.84
C ASP A 99 -23.09 0.44 16.87
N ARG A 100 -23.55 -0.28 15.83
CA ARG A 100 -23.36 -1.74 15.74
C ARG A 100 -21.93 -2.13 15.43
N ASN A 101 -21.24 -1.35 14.59
CA ASN A 101 -19.91 -1.71 14.10
C ASN A 101 -19.07 -0.48 13.77
N PHE A 102 -18.63 0.25 14.80
CA PHE A 102 -17.89 1.51 14.62
C PHE A 102 -16.58 1.34 13.84
N ASN A 103 -15.85 0.25 14.09
CA ASN A 103 -14.51 0.04 13.51
C ASN A 103 -14.54 -0.57 12.11
N ASP A 104 -15.61 -1.31 11.74
CA ASP A 104 -15.63 -2.03 10.46
C ASP A 104 -16.81 -1.65 9.55
N PHE A 105 -17.63 -0.64 9.88
CA PHE A 105 -18.63 -0.14 8.92
C PHE A 105 -17.95 0.35 7.63
N THR A 106 -18.65 0.22 6.52
CA THR A 106 -18.19 0.59 5.17
C THR A 106 -18.96 1.79 4.60
N ILE A 107 -18.47 2.34 3.49
CA ILE A 107 -19.20 3.38 2.75
C ILE A 107 -20.53 2.85 2.22
N GLN A 108 -20.60 1.57 1.83
CA GLN A 108 -21.85 0.95 1.42
C GLN A 108 -22.87 0.95 2.57
N ASP A 109 -22.43 0.72 3.82
CA ASP A 109 -23.33 0.74 4.97
C ASP A 109 -23.88 2.14 5.26
N ILE A 110 -23.06 3.19 5.06
CA ILE A 110 -23.48 4.60 5.17
C ILE A 110 -24.52 4.93 4.09
N ALA A 111 -24.26 4.52 2.85
CA ALA A 111 -25.12 4.82 1.70
C ALA A 111 -26.33 3.87 1.56
N ALA A 112 -26.42 2.79 2.34
CA ALA A 112 -27.41 1.71 2.15
C ALA A 112 -28.86 2.21 2.19
N GLY A 113 -29.13 3.19 3.05
CA GLY A 113 -30.47 3.78 3.22
C GLY A 113 -30.82 4.83 2.18
N GLU A 114 -29.88 5.25 1.34
CA GLU A 114 -30.10 6.33 0.38
C GLU A 114 -31.01 5.90 -0.76
N LEU A 115 -31.89 6.81 -1.16
CA LEU A 115 -32.75 6.60 -2.31
C LEU A 115 -31.97 6.87 -3.60
N VAL A 116 -32.01 5.91 -4.52
CA VAL A 116 -31.38 5.98 -5.84
C VAL A 116 -32.43 5.71 -6.91
N LEU A 117 -32.40 6.52 -7.96
CA LEU A 117 -33.23 6.33 -9.13
C LEU A 117 -32.66 5.18 -9.96
N VAL A 118 -33.47 4.17 -10.22
CA VAL A 118 -33.12 3.06 -11.10
C VAL A 118 -33.99 3.09 -12.35
N VAL A 119 -33.43 2.64 -13.47
CA VAL A 119 -34.17 2.46 -14.72
C VAL A 119 -34.20 0.99 -15.12
N SER A 120 -35.36 0.48 -15.52
CA SER A 120 -35.55 -0.92 -15.94
C SER A 120 -34.85 -1.17 -17.27
N SER A 121 -34.07 -2.25 -17.39
CA SER A 121 -33.44 -2.65 -18.66
C SER A 121 -34.44 -3.22 -19.68
N GLN A 122 -35.64 -3.61 -19.23
CA GLN A 122 -36.68 -4.24 -20.04
C GLN A 122 -37.61 -3.22 -20.71
N SER A 123 -37.67 -1.99 -20.20
CA SER A 123 -38.55 -0.94 -20.74
C SER A 123 -37.90 -0.22 -21.91
N GLU A 124 -38.59 -0.07 -23.04
CA GLU A 124 -38.11 0.70 -24.21
C GLU A 124 -37.81 2.16 -23.89
N GLN A 125 -38.62 2.79 -23.03
CA GLN A 125 -38.48 4.20 -22.64
C GLN A 125 -37.18 4.44 -21.84
N SER A 126 -36.60 3.42 -21.21
CA SER A 126 -35.39 3.52 -20.40
C SER A 126 -34.08 3.61 -21.21
N LYS A 127 -34.11 3.22 -22.50
CA LYS A 127 -32.88 3.03 -23.31
C LYS A 127 -32.12 4.35 -23.52
N THR A 128 -32.87 5.46 -23.58
CA THR A 128 -32.37 6.82 -23.76
C THR A 128 -32.01 7.51 -22.43
N ILE A 129 -32.51 7.01 -21.29
CA ILE A 129 -32.35 7.64 -19.98
C ILE A 129 -30.99 7.29 -19.38
N ARG A 130 -30.02 8.22 -19.46
CA ARG A 130 -28.66 8.02 -18.93
C ARG A 130 -28.31 8.86 -17.71
N THR A 131 -29.08 9.91 -17.43
CA THR A 131 -28.85 10.83 -16.31
C THR A 131 -30.16 11.11 -15.57
N LEU A 132 -30.07 11.66 -14.36
CA LEU A 132 -31.24 12.10 -13.60
C LEU A 132 -32.05 13.14 -14.38
N GLU A 133 -31.40 14.11 -15.00
CA GLU A 133 -32.07 15.17 -15.78
C GLU A 133 -32.83 14.60 -16.97
N ALA A 134 -32.23 13.65 -17.69
CA ALA A 134 -32.91 12.96 -18.78
C ALA A 134 -34.14 12.18 -18.28
N ALA A 135 -34.05 11.56 -17.10
CA ALA A 135 -35.17 10.87 -16.47
C ALA A 135 -36.30 11.84 -16.10
N LEU A 136 -35.98 12.96 -15.46
CA LEU A 136 -36.96 13.99 -15.08
C LEU A 136 -37.65 14.61 -16.32
N GLN A 137 -36.93 14.76 -17.44
CA GLN A 137 -37.51 15.28 -18.68
C GLN A 137 -38.44 14.28 -19.39
N SER A 138 -38.11 12.99 -19.35
CA SER A 138 -38.77 11.94 -20.15
C SER A 138 -39.87 11.17 -19.41
N LEU A 139 -39.81 11.10 -18.08
CA LEU A 139 -40.75 10.36 -17.26
C LEU A 139 -41.83 11.29 -16.74
N THR A 140 -43.09 10.85 -16.78
CA THR A 140 -44.21 11.60 -16.20
C THR A 140 -44.24 11.45 -14.67
N ALA A 141 -44.03 10.22 -14.18
CA ALA A 141 -44.00 9.88 -12.77
C ALA A 141 -42.88 8.88 -12.48
N ILE A 142 -42.43 8.87 -11.23
CA ILE A 142 -41.40 7.98 -10.70
C ILE A 142 -42.02 7.23 -9.50
N PRO A 143 -42.47 5.99 -9.71
CA PRO A 143 -43.00 5.14 -8.65
C PRO A 143 -42.03 4.98 -7.48
N THR A 144 -42.55 5.10 -6.27
CA THR A 144 -41.81 4.88 -5.02
C THR A 144 -42.75 4.46 -3.90
N THR A 145 -42.22 4.26 -2.70
CA THR A 145 -43.04 3.97 -1.50
C THR A 145 -43.40 5.25 -0.76
N TYR A 146 -44.47 5.20 0.04
CA TYR A 146 -44.87 6.31 0.91
C TYR A 146 -43.72 6.82 1.79
N ALA A 147 -42.97 5.90 2.41
CA ALA A 147 -41.82 6.25 3.26
C ALA A 147 -40.72 6.98 2.48
N ALA A 148 -40.41 6.52 1.26
CA ALA A 148 -39.40 7.14 0.41
C ALA A 148 -39.83 8.52 -0.10
N GLN A 149 -41.10 8.68 -0.51
CA GLN A 149 -41.64 9.99 -0.90
C GLN A 149 -41.58 10.99 0.25
N ALA A 150 -42.01 10.58 1.45
CA ALA A 150 -41.94 11.42 2.65
C ALA A 150 -40.49 11.83 2.99
N GLU A 151 -39.52 10.92 2.81
CA GLU A 151 -38.10 11.21 3.01
C GLU A 151 -37.56 12.26 2.02
N VAL A 152 -37.89 12.16 0.74
CA VAL A 152 -37.52 13.17 -0.27
C VAL A 152 -38.17 14.52 0.05
N GLN A 153 -39.46 14.53 0.35
CA GLN A 153 -40.20 15.77 0.65
C GLN A 153 -39.64 16.47 1.90
N ALA A 154 -39.32 15.69 2.94
CA ALA A 154 -38.69 16.21 4.15
C ALA A 154 -37.28 16.76 3.86
N ALA A 155 -36.48 16.09 3.03
CA ALA A 155 -35.14 16.54 2.66
C ALA A 155 -35.18 17.86 1.86
N VAL A 156 -36.08 17.97 0.89
CA VAL A 156 -36.27 19.19 0.07
C VAL A 156 -36.76 20.36 0.93
N SER A 157 -37.75 20.10 1.79
CA SER A 157 -38.31 21.13 2.70
C SER A 157 -37.26 21.63 3.69
N ARG A 158 -36.45 20.72 4.27
CA ARG A 158 -35.38 21.06 5.22
C ARG A 158 -34.29 21.92 4.60
N LEU A 159 -33.96 21.69 3.34
CA LEU A 159 -32.89 22.41 2.64
C LEU A 159 -33.37 23.71 1.97
N GLY A 160 -34.68 23.94 1.89
CA GLY A 160 -35.24 25.15 1.25
C GLY A 160 -34.79 25.31 -0.20
N LEU A 161 -34.76 24.21 -0.96
CA LEU A 161 -34.21 24.20 -2.31
C LEU A 161 -35.08 25.02 -3.29
N PRO A 162 -34.48 25.66 -4.30
CA PRO A 162 -35.22 26.36 -5.35
C PRO A 162 -36.21 25.45 -6.06
N SER A 163 -37.34 26.03 -6.49
CA SER A 163 -38.41 25.29 -7.17
C SER A 163 -37.99 24.66 -8.49
N ASP A 164 -36.96 25.21 -9.15
CA ASP A 164 -36.39 24.72 -10.40
C ASP A 164 -35.28 23.68 -10.21
N SER A 165 -34.88 23.38 -8.96
CA SER A 165 -33.83 22.40 -8.67
C SER A 165 -34.21 20.98 -9.09
N THR A 166 -33.23 20.17 -9.47
CA THR A 166 -33.42 18.75 -9.84
C THR A 166 -34.04 17.94 -8.71
N ALA A 167 -33.72 18.29 -7.46
CA ALA A 167 -34.28 17.67 -6.27
C ALA A 167 -35.78 17.97 -6.09
N GLN A 168 -36.21 19.22 -6.33
CA GLN A 168 -37.63 19.57 -6.30
C GLN A 168 -38.39 18.87 -7.42
N GLN A 169 -37.85 18.89 -8.65
CA GLN A 169 -38.46 18.21 -9.80
C GLN A 169 -38.59 16.69 -9.57
N LEU A 170 -37.62 16.07 -8.91
CA LEU A 170 -37.70 14.67 -8.49
C LEU A 170 -38.84 14.47 -7.48
N CYS A 171 -38.93 15.33 -6.46
CA CYS A 171 -39.99 15.30 -5.45
C CYS A 171 -41.38 15.40 -6.09
N ASP A 172 -41.55 16.32 -7.04
CA ASP A 172 -42.83 16.55 -7.73
C ASP A 172 -43.26 15.37 -8.60
N LYS A 173 -42.30 14.57 -9.09
CA LYS A 173 -42.54 13.37 -9.91
C LYS A 173 -42.64 12.09 -9.08
N CYS A 174 -42.31 12.10 -7.80
CA CYS A 174 -42.45 10.92 -6.95
C CYS A 174 -43.93 10.59 -6.73
N GLU A 175 -44.34 9.39 -7.16
CA GLU A 175 -45.71 8.89 -7.00
C GLU A 175 -45.70 7.61 -6.16
N VAL A 176 -46.64 7.49 -5.22
CA VAL A 176 -46.72 6.31 -4.34
C VAL A 176 -47.38 5.17 -5.09
N ASP A 177 -46.68 4.04 -5.19
CA ASP A 177 -47.28 2.79 -5.69
C ASP A 177 -48.03 2.10 -4.54
N GLU A 178 -49.34 1.93 -4.69
CA GLU A 178 -50.20 1.28 -3.68
C GLU A 178 -49.80 -0.18 -3.41
N GLY A 179 -49.18 -0.86 -4.38
CA GLY A 179 -48.67 -2.23 -4.22
C GLY A 179 -47.36 -2.31 -3.42
N GLY A 180 -46.82 -1.17 -2.99
CA GLY A 180 -45.61 -1.09 -2.19
C GLY A 180 -44.37 -1.61 -2.92
N MET A 181 -43.33 -1.97 -2.15
CA MET A 181 -42.02 -2.29 -2.72
C MET A 181 -42.03 -3.55 -3.61
N ALA A 182 -42.79 -4.59 -3.22
CA ALA A 182 -42.84 -5.84 -3.96
C ALA A 182 -43.44 -5.65 -5.37
N ALA A 183 -44.50 -4.85 -5.49
CA ALA A 183 -45.09 -4.53 -6.78
C ALA A 183 -44.14 -3.68 -7.65
N ILE A 184 -43.41 -2.74 -7.06
CA ILE A 184 -42.42 -1.95 -7.79
C ILE A 184 -41.29 -2.85 -8.34
N GLU A 185 -40.77 -3.78 -7.53
CA GLU A 185 -39.76 -4.76 -7.97
C GLU A 185 -40.26 -5.59 -9.16
N GLU A 186 -41.47 -6.16 -9.07
CA GLU A 186 -42.08 -6.94 -10.15
C GLU A 186 -42.31 -6.11 -11.42
N LYS A 187 -42.82 -4.88 -11.28
CA LYS A 187 -43.05 -3.97 -12.41
C LYS A 187 -41.74 -3.57 -13.10
N LEU A 188 -40.64 -3.42 -12.35
CA LEU A 188 -39.31 -3.17 -12.93
C LEU A 188 -38.79 -4.39 -13.70
N GLN A 189 -38.96 -5.59 -13.14
CA GLN A 189 -38.53 -6.84 -13.76
C GLN A 189 -39.31 -7.16 -15.04
N THR A 190 -40.60 -6.89 -15.06
CA THR A 190 -41.48 -7.08 -16.24
C THR A 190 -41.37 -5.94 -17.26
N GLY A 191 -40.70 -4.84 -16.93
CA GLY A 191 -40.60 -3.65 -17.78
C GLY A 191 -41.88 -2.81 -17.85
N SER A 192 -42.85 -3.09 -16.97
CA SER A 192 -44.13 -2.36 -16.87
C SER A 192 -43.94 -0.91 -16.43
N ILE A 193 -42.86 -0.62 -15.70
CA ILE A 193 -42.43 0.75 -15.40
C ILE A 193 -41.00 0.98 -15.88
N ALA A 194 -40.74 2.20 -16.37
CA ALA A 194 -39.45 2.57 -16.94
C ALA A 194 -38.39 2.87 -15.86
N ALA A 195 -38.82 3.36 -14.70
CA ALA A 195 -37.94 3.73 -13.59
C ALA A 195 -38.68 3.67 -12.25
N ALA A 196 -37.92 3.65 -11.15
CA ALA A 196 -38.44 3.80 -9.80
C ALA A 196 -37.39 4.40 -8.87
N LEU A 197 -37.83 4.98 -7.76
CA LEU A 197 -36.94 5.47 -6.70
C LEU A 197 -36.92 4.46 -5.55
N LEU A 198 -35.75 3.86 -5.29
CA LEU A 198 -35.58 2.74 -4.35
C LEU A 198 -34.39 2.98 -3.40
N PRO A 199 -34.40 2.43 -2.18
CA PRO A 199 -33.20 2.36 -1.34
C PRO A 199 -32.05 1.58 -2.00
N ARG A 200 -30.80 2.03 -1.84
CA ARG A 200 -29.60 1.34 -2.37
C ARG A 200 -29.46 -0.09 -1.88
N SER A 201 -29.89 -0.37 -0.64
CA SER A 201 -29.89 -1.71 -0.05
C SER A 201 -30.70 -2.75 -0.83
N LEU A 202 -31.63 -2.33 -1.70
CA LEU A 202 -32.43 -3.23 -2.54
C LEU A 202 -31.80 -3.52 -3.91
N LEU A 203 -30.77 -2.77 -4.32
CA LEU A 203 -30.12 -2.96 -5.63
C LEU A 203 -29.68 -4.40 -5.91
N PRO A 204 -29.09 -5.16 -4.95
CA PRO A 204 -28.71 -6.55 -5.19
C PRO A 204 -29.88 -7.47 -5.60
N ARG A 205 -31.11 -7.15 -5.21
CA ARG A 205 -32.31 -7.94 -5.54
C ARG A 205 -32.82 -7.72 -6.97
N VAL A 206 -32.43 -6.60 -7.60
CA VAL A 206 -32.91 -6.17 -8.92
C VAL A 206 -31.78 -5.93 -9.93
N ALA A 207 -30.53 -6.24 -9.56
CA ALA A 207 -29.32 -5.82 -10.27
C ALA A 207 -29.24 -6.26 -11.75
N GLU A 208 -29.83 -7.41 -12.09
CA GLU A 208 -29.84 -7.93 -13.46
C GLU A 208 -30.82 -7.18 -14.38
N GLN A 209 -31.89 -6.63 -13.82
CA GLN A 209 -32.99 -6.01 -14.57
C GLN A 209 -33.00 -4.49 -14.46
N VAL A 210 -32.14 -3.86 -13.68
CA VAL A 210 -32.11 -2.40 -13.53
C VAL A 210 -30.70 -1.82 -13.64
N ARG A 211 -30.64 -0.58 -14.11
CA ARG A 211 -29.44 0.26 -14.07
C ARG A 211 -29.65 1.41 -13.08
N PRO A 212 -28.85 1.52 -12.00
CA PRO A 212 -28.90 2.70 -11.14
C PRO A 212 -28.34 3.93 -11.88
N LEU A 213 -28.96 5.09 -11.65
CA LEU A 213 -28.49 6.37 -12.14
C LEU A 213 -27.77 7.12 -11.02
N VAL A 214 -26.70 7.83 -11.38
CA VAL A 214 -26.06 8.78 -10.48
C VAL A 214 -26.97 9.99 -10.33
N THR A 215 -27.39 10.26 -9.10
CA THR A 215 -28.41 11.28 -8.80
C THR A 215 -27.83 12.54 -8.16
N LEU A 216 -26.72 12.43 -7.42
CA LEU A 216 -25.99 13.56 -6.78
C LEU A 216 -26.90 14.54 -6.03
N LEU A 217 -27.96 14.04 -5.40
CA LEU A 217 -28.88 14.88 -4.65
C LEU A 217 -28.14 15.54 -3.47
N PRO A 218 -28.50 16.77 -3.07
CA PRO A 218 -27.75 17.53 -2.07
C PRO A 218 -27.56 16.83 -0.71
N TRP A 219 -28.46 15.91 -0.36
CA TRP A 219 -28.42 15.15 0.90
C TRP A 219 -27.79 13.76 0.77
N GLN A 220 -27.38 13.35 -0.44
CA GLN A 220 -26.70 12.08 -0.65
C GLN A 220 -25.20 12.21 -0.32
N THR A 221 -24.67 11.10 0.14
CA THR A 221 -23.26 10.89 0.49
C THR A 221 -22.35 11.19 -0.71
N ASP A 222 -22.74 10.80 -1.92
CA ASP A 222 -21.97 11.11 -3.15
C ASP A 222 -21.83 12.62 -3.41
N SER A 223 -22.81 13.42 -2.99
CA SER A 223 -22.75 14.90 -3.08
C SER A 223 -21.87 15.48 -1.98
N LEU A 224 -22.01 14.96 -0.76
CA LEU A 224 -21.15 15.32 0.37
C LEU A 224 -19.66 15.08 0.05
N PHE A 225 -19.34 13.93 -0.55
CA PHE A 225 -17.97 13.55 -0.89
C PHE A 225 -17.30 14.50 -1.92
N ARG A 226 -18.10 15.23 -2.70
CA ARG A 226 -17.60 16.22 -3.66
C ARG A 226 -17.41 17.60 -3.05
N GLN A 227 -18.12 17.89 -1.95
CA GLN A 227 -18.15 19.20 -1.31
C GLN A 227 -17.23 19.30 -0.09
N ARG A 228 -16.93 18.15 0.54
CA ARG A 228 -16.08 18.05 1.72
C ARG A 228 -14.75 17.40 1.38
N ASP A 229 -13.72 17.80 2.11
CA ASP A 229 -12.43 17.14 2.09
C ASP A 229 -12.43 15.96 3.08
N LYS A 230 -13.01 16.16 4.28
CA LYS A 230 -13.02 15.17 5.36
C LYS A 230 -14.39 15.07 6.02
N LEU A 231 -14.79 13.85 6.36
CA LEU A 231 -15.94 13.55 7.19
C LEU A 231 -15.50 12.76 8.43
N PHE A 232 -15.91 13.20 9.62
CA PHE A 232 -15.67 12.47 10.87
C PHE A 232 -16.97 11.91 11.41
N PHE A 233 -16.93 10.66 11.86
CA PHE A 233 -17.97 10.06 12.68
C PHE A 233 -17.51 10.11 14.13
N LEU A 234 -18.26 10.80 14.98
CA LEU A 234 -18.00 10.92 16.41
C LEU A 234 -19.14 10.30 17.21
N LYS A 235 -18.87 9.18 17.89
CA LYS A 235 -19.80 8.59 18.85
C LYS A 235 -19.38 8.96 20.27
N ILE A 236 -20.31 9.54 21.03
CA ILE A 236 -20.15 9.81 22.46
C ILE A 236 -20.97 8.77 23.23
N GLY A 237 -20.31 7.99 24.07
CA GLY A 237 -20.95 6.95 24.88
C GLY A 237 -20.50 6.98 26.33
N MET A 238 -21.01 6.04 27.11
CA MET A 238 -20.58 5.81 28.49
C MET A 238 -20.38 4.31 28.74
N GLN A 239 -19.26 3.94 29.33
CA GLN A 239 -18.93 2.57 29.71
C GLN A 239 -18.53 2.54 31.19
N GLY A 240 -19.41 1.99 32.04
CA GLY A 240 -19.26 2.14 33.49
C GLY A 240 -19.35 3.62 33.87
N ASP A 241 -18.35 4.10 34.61
CA ASP A 241 -18.26 5.50 35.06
C ASP A 241 -17.40 6.38 34.13
N SER A 242 -17.05 5.89 32.95
CA SER A 242 -16.23 6.63 31.98
C SER A 242 -17.02 6.98 30.73
N TYR A 243 -16.97 8.26 30.35
CA TYR A 243 -17.38 8.71 29.02
C TYR A 243 -16.36 8.24 27.99
N THR A 244 -16.84 7.77 26.85
CA THR A 244 -16.02 7.30 25.73
C THR A 244 -16.31 8.14 24.48
N PHE A 245 -15.26 8.42 23.71
CA PHE A 245 -15.32 9.20 22.48
C PHE A 245 -14.66 8.41 21.38
N HIS A 246 -15.46 7.93 20.42
CA HIS A 246 -14.98 7.16 19.30
C HIS A 246 -15.03 8.03 18.06
N ALA A 247 -13.89 8.24 17.41
CA ALA A 247 -13.75 9.07 16.22
C ALA A 247 -13.21 8.25 15.05
N ARG A 248 -13.79 8.41 13.86
CA ARG A 248 -13.29 7.78 12.63
C ARG A 248 -13.36 8.75 11.47
N GLU A 249 -12.27 8.88 10.74
CA GLU A 249 -12.15 9.75 9.57
C GLU A 249 -12.52 9.00 8.29
N LEU A 250 -13.26 9.66 7.41
CA LEU A 250 -13.42 9.33 6.01
C LEU A 250 -12.82 10.46 5.16
N ASP A 251 -11.81 10.14 4.36
CA ASP A 251 -11.31 11.03 3.31
C ASP A 251 -12.31 11.02 2.15
N CYS A 252 -12.99 12.14 1.93
CA CYS A 252 -14.10 12.24 0.99
C CYS A 252 -13.63 12.10 -0.47
N PRO A 253 -12.58 12.83 -0.93
CA PRO A 253 -12.04 12.64 -2.28
C PRO A 253 -11.52 11.24 -2.53
N MET A 254 -10.83 10.62 -1.57
CA MET A 254 -10.26 9.29 -1.76
C MET A 254 -11.22 8.15 -1.37
N GLN A 255 -12.42 8.49 -0.90
CA GLN A 255 -13.39 7.56 -0.29
C GLN A 255 -12.69 6.52 0.60
N TYR A 256 -11.75 6.99 1.40
CA TYR A 256 -10.88 6.14 2.22
C TYR A 256 -11.24 6.30 3.68
N LEU A 257 -11.73 5.21 4.27
CA LEU A 257 -12.16 5.18 5.66
C LEU A 257 -10.97 4.73 6.53
N GLY A 258 -10.50 5.63 7.39
CA GLY A 258 -9.38 5.39 8.29
C GLY A 258 -9.75 4.48 9.47
N PRO A 259 -8.77 4.15 10.32
CA PRO A 259 -9.02 3.40 11.55
C PRO A 259 -9.83 4.23 12.56
N GLY A 260 -10.59 3.55 13.42
CA GLY A 260 -11.26 4.17 14.56
C GLY A 260 -10.26 4.50 15.67
N GLN A 261 -10.45 5.65 16.32
CA GLN A 261 -9.70 6.11 17.48
C GLN A 261 -10.65 6.24 18.67
N GLN A 262 -10.17 5.92 19.86
CA GLN A 262 -10.97 5.95 21.08
C GLN A 262 -10.23 6.69 22.19
N GLU A 263 -10.92 7.63 22.82
CA GLU A 263 -10.48 8.32 24.02
C GLU A 263 -11.53 8.14 25.13
N ALA A 264 -11.12 8.31 26.39
CA ALA A 264 -12.01 8.14 27.53
C ALA A 264 -11.68 9.10 28.68
N THR A 265 -12.69 9.49 29.44
CA THR A 265 -12.52 10.25 30.69
C THR A 265 -13.67 9.99 31.66
N THR A 266 -13.40 10.10 32.95
CA THR A 266 -14.42 9.97 34.01
C THR A 266 -15.11 11.30 34.35
N ALA A 267 -14.63 12.42 33.80
CA ALA A 267 -15.14 13.75 34.13
C ALA A 267 -15.66 14.48 32.89
N TRP A 268 -16.97 14.77 32.87
CA TRP A 268 -17.65 15.44 31.75
C TRP A 268 -17.02 16.79 31.39
N SER A 269 -16.44 17.50 32.36
CA SER A 269 -15.72 18.76 32.12
C SER A 269 -14.55 18.64 31.14
N TYR A 270 -14.01 17.44 30.93
CA TYR A 270 -12.94 17.17 29.96
C TYR A 270 -13.46 16.56 28.65
N ALA A 271 -14.77 16.34 28.50
CA ALA A 271 -15.37 15.64 27.37
C ALA A 271 -15.01 16.29 26.03
N SER A 272 -15.19 17.61 25.88
CA SER A 272 -14.89 18.31 24.60
C SER A 272 -13.43 18.13 24.18
N ARG A 273 -12.52 18.19 25.16
CA ARG A 273 -11.08 18.03 24.94
C ARG A 273 -10.74 16.60 24.54
N MET A 274 -11.33 15.59 25.18
CA MET A 274 -11.10 14.19 24.80
C MET A 274 -11.68 13.87 23.42
N ALA A 275 -12.87 14.38 23.10
CA ALA A 275 -13.43 14.28 21.75
C ALA A 275 -12.53 14.96 20.70
N THR A 276 -11.98 16.13 21.04
CA THR A 276 -11.00 16.82 20.18
C THR A 276 -9.74 15.97 19.98
N THR A 277 -9.19 15.38 21.04
CA THR A 277 -8.04 14.46 20.95
C THR A 277 -8.34 13.26 20.06
N ALA A 278 -9.51 12.62 20.21
CA ALA A 278 -9.91 11.50 19.37
C ALA A 278 -9.96 11.88 17.88
N ILE A 279 -10.53 13.05 17.55
CA ILE A 279 -10.56 13.57 16.17
C ILE A 279 -9.15 13.87 15.64
N VAL A 280 -8.29 14.45 16.47
CA VAL A 280 -6.88 14.75 16.12
C VAL A 280 -6.10 13.46 15.82
N HIS A 281 -6.27 12.42 16.65
CA HIS A 281 -5.65 11.11 16.41
C HIS A 281 -6.22 10.42 15.16
N ALA A 282 -7.50 10.65 14.84
CA ALA A 282 -8.14 10.05 13.67
C ALA A 282 -7.74 10.72 12.34
N PHE A 283 -7.33 11.99 12.36
CA PHE A 283 -7.09 12.79 11.17
C PHE A 283 -5.83 12.39 10.37
N ALA A 284 -5.97 12.29 9.03
CA ALA A 284 -4.87 12.23 8.06
C ALA A 284 -4.68 13.57 7.37
N PRO A 285 -3.55 14.25 7.61
CA PRO A 285 -2.99 15.17 6.64
C PRO A 285 -2.82 14.48 5.28
N VAL A 286 -3.00 15.25 4.21
CA VAL A 286 -2.98 14.77 2.82
C VAL A 286 -1.95 15.57 2.04
N ALA A 287 -1.06 14.86 1.35
CA ALA A 287 -0.11 15.46 0.43
C ALA A 287 -0.35 14.95 -0.99
N ARG A 288 -0.30 15.84 -1.99
CA ARG A 288 -0.36 15.49 -3.40
C ARG A 288 1.04 15.20 -3.93
N VAL A 289 1.19 14.22 -4.81
CA VAL A 289 2.45 13.98 -5.54
C VAL A 289 2.64 15.05 -6.60
N GLU A 290 3.75 15.81 -6.54
CA GLU A 290 4.17 16.77 -7.57
C GLU A 290 5.18 16.13 -8.54
N GLU A 291 6.11 15.35 -8.03
CA GLU A 291 7.07 14.59 -8.82
C GLU A 291 7.43 13.30 -8.08
N ALA A 292 7.66 12.22 -8.82
CA ALA A 292 8.03 10.95 -8.22
C ALA A 292 9.00 10.19 -9.12
N GLU A 293 10.07 9.72 -8.50
CA GLU A 293 11.01 8.78 -9.08
C GLU A 293 10.78 7.37 -8.49
N SER A 294 11.76 6.48 -8.69
CA SER A 294 11.65 5.09 -8.24
C SER A 294 11.74 4.93 -6.72
N ARG A 295 12.48 5.83 -6.05
CA ARG A 295 12.79 5.79 -4.61
C ARG A 295 12.58 7.10 -3.88
N THR A 296 12.20 8.16 -4.59
CA THR A 296 12.00 9.49 -4.03
C THR A 296 10.72 10.11 -4.57
N ALA A 297 10.12 11.01 -3.80
CA ALA A 297 8.98 11.81 -4.25
C ALA A 297 9.01 13.20 -3.64
N SER A 298 8.61 14.18 -4.45
CA SER A 298 8.30 15.54 -4.03
C SER A 298 6.79 15.67 -3.89
N LEU A 299 6.34 16.09 -2.71
CA LEU A 299 4.93 16.18 -2.33
C LEU A 299 4.55 17.61 -1.95
N ARG A 300 3.26 17.92 -2.07
CA ARG A 300 2.69 19.21 -1.66
C ARG A 300 1.57 19.01 -0.66
N LEU A 301 1.74 19.55 0.54
CA LEU A 301 0.80 19.43 1.65
C LEU A 301 -0.45 20.30 1.43
N ARG A 302 -1.63 19.71 1.68
CA ARG A 302 -2.90 20.44 1.68
C ARG A 302 -2.95 21.41 2.86
N ALA A 303 -3.41 22.64 2.61
CA ALA A 303 -3.46 23.72 3.60
C ALA A 303 -2.09 24.10 4.22
N GLY A 304 -0.96 23.60 3.68
CA GLY A 304 0.37 23.83 4.27
C GLY A 304 0.73 25.31 4.43
N GLY A 305 0.31 26.17 3.49
CA GLY A 305 0.54 27.61 3.56
C GLY A 305 -0.30 28.34 4.60
N LEU A 306 -1.26 27.67 5.24
CA LEU A 306 -2.07 28.19 6.35
C LEU A 306 -1.57 27.73 7.72
N ILE A 307 -0.59 26.81 7.74
CA ILE A 307 -0.02 26.27 8.97
C ILE A 307 1.14 27.17 9.43
N VAL A 308 0.95 27.83 10.56
CA VAL A 308 1.94 28.74 11.16
C VAL A 308 2.61 28.17 12.42
N ASP A 309 2.12 27.04 12.93
CA ASP A 309 2.60 26.38 14.14
C ASP A 309 2.85 24.90 13.81
N GLU A 310 4.07 24.42 14.06
CA GLU A 310 4.47 23.03 13.84
C GLU A 310 3.69 22.02 14.69
N ARG A 311 3.05 22.48 15.78
CA ARG A 311 2.17 21.68 16.64
C ARG A 311 0.78 21.47 16.04
N ASN A 312 0.45 22.15 14.94
CA ASN A 312 -0.81 21.95 14.25
C ASN A 312 -0.90 20.49 13.77
N PRO A 313 -1.98 19.74 14.07
CA PRO A 313 -2.08 18.34 13.65
C PRO A 313 -2.11 18.13 12.13
N ALA A 314 -2.35 19.19 11.34
CA ALA A 314 -2.23 19.18 9.89
C ALA A 314 -0.78 19.27 9.37
N ALA A 315 0.17 19.62 10.23
CA ALA A 315 1.58 19.64 9.86
C ALA A 315 2.10 18.21 9.64
N VAL A 316 2.94 18.05 8.62
CA VAL A 316 3.67 16.81 8.36
C VAL A 316 5.14 17.05 8.66
N GLN A 317 5.66 16.31 9.64
CA GLN A 317 7.03 16.45 10.14
C GLN A 317 7.96 15.43 9.47
N VAL A 318 9.27 15.69 9.55
CA VAL A 318 10.28 14.73 9.13
C VAL A 318 10.15 13.43 9.93
N GLY A 319 10.27 12.29 9.25
CA GLY A 319 10.06 10.96 9.82
C GLY A 319 8.62 10.43 9.75
N GLU A 320 7.65 11.28 9.42
CA GLU A 320 6.26 10.84 9.18
C GLU A 320 6.19 9.87 8.00
N VAL A 321 5.31 8.87 8.12
CA VAL A 321 5.08 7.86 7.08
C VAL A 321 3.71 8.08 6.46
N LEU A 322 3.65 8.05 5.13
CA LEU A 322 2.44 8.31 4.37
C LEU A 322 2.11 7.10 3.48
N HIS A 323 0.81 6.78 3.39
CA HIS A 323 0.27 5.73 2.55
C HIS A 323 -0.36 6.31 1.28
N PRO A 324 0.17 5.98 0.08
CA PRO A 324 -0.39 6.43 -1.18
C PRO A 324 -1.74 5.80 -1.54
N ILE A 325 -2.62 6.64 -2.08
CA ILE A 325 -3.89 6.28 -2.68
C ILE A 325 -3.94 6.83 -4.10
N VAL A 326 -4.38 5.99 -5.04
CA VAL A 326 -4.56 6.37 -6.44
C VAL A 326 -6.04 6.48 -6.75
N ARG A 327 -6.43 7.62 -7.29
CA ARG A 327 -7.76 7.88 -7.83
C ARG A 327 -7.66 8.15 -9.32
N ARG A 328 -8.39 7.38 -10.14
CA ARG A 328 -8.60 7.67 -11.55
C ARG A 328 -10.08 7.93 -11.81
N ASP A 329 -10.39 9.11 -12.31
CA ASP A 329 -11.74 9.50 -12.70
C ASP A 329 -11.99 9.29 -14.19
N ASP A 330 -13.26 9.09 -14.53
CA ASP A 330 -13.75 9.15 -15.90
C ASP A 330 -13.88 10.60 -16.41
N ARG A 331 -14.58 10.78 -17.54
CA ARG A 331 -14.83 12.12 -18.11
C ARG A 331 -15.81 12.97 -17.29
N HIS A 332 -16.61 12.34 -16.42
CA HIS A 332 -17.64 12.95 -15.59
C HIS A 332 -17.19 13.15 -14.13
N GLY A 333 -15.92 12.83 -13.80
CA GLY A 333 -15.40 12.97 -12.44
C GLY A 333 -15.93 11.88 -11.50
N ILE A 334 -16.32 10.72 -12.04
CA ILE A 334 -16.69 9.54 -11.28
C ILE A 334 -15.45 8.63 -11.19
N PRO A 335 -15.07 8.17 -9.98
CA PRO A 335 -13.95 7.25 -9.81
C PRO A 335 -14.15 5.94 -10.59
N THR A 336 -13.18 5.60 -11.41
CA THR A 336 -13.03 4.31 -12.12
C THR A 336 -11.97 3.42 -11.48
N LEU A 337 -10.99 4.02 -10.82
CA LEU A 337 -10.02 3.35 -9.96
C LEU A 337 -9.93 4.16 -8.68
N LEU A 338 -10.04 3.51 -7.54
CA LEU A 338 -9.90 4.15 -6.25
C LEU A 338 -9.37 3.11 -5.25
N GLU A 339 -8.07 3.05 -5.10
CA GLU A 339 -7.44 2.05 -4.24
C GLU A 339 -6.17 2.59 -3.56
N PRO A 340 -5.96 2.25 -2.27
CA PRO A 340 -4.66 2.38 -1.64
C PRO A 340 -3.64 1.49 -2.34
N LEU A 341 -2.43 1.99 -2.57
CA LEU A 341 -1.36 1.16 -3.14
C LEU A 341 -0.84 0.22 -2.06
N ALA A 342 -1.16 -1.06 -2.22
CA ALA A 342 -0.66 -2.10 -1.33
C ALA A 342 0.88 -2.13 -1.33
N TRP A 343 1.45 -2.39 -0.16
CA TRP A 343 2.90 -2.55 0.02
C TRP A 343 3.73 -1.39 -0.56
N THR A 344 3.20 -0.17 -0.44
CA THR A 344 3.86 1.06 -0.88
C THR A 344 3.68 2.13 0.18
N PHE A 345 4.77 2.74 0.62
CA PHE A 345 4.79 3.77 1.67
C PHE A 345 5.83 4.84 1.33
N ALA A 346 5.66 6.05 1.85
CA ALA A 346 6.66 7.10 1.74
C ALA A 346 7.04 7.63 3.12
N ALA A 347 8.34 7.75 3.41
CA ALA A 347 8.85 8.34 4.66
C ALA A 347 9.42 9.73 4.37
N VAL A 348 8.94 10.75 5.09
CA VAL A 348 9.30 12.16 4.85
C VAL A 348 10.73 12.42 5.31
N THR A 349 11.58 12.90 4.40
CA THR A 349 13.00 13.20 4.63
C THR A 349 13.26 14.68 4.88
N ALA A 350 12.44 15.57 4.31
CA ALA A 350 12.54 17.01 4.51
C ALA A 350 11.16 17.67 4.36
N SER A 351 10.97 18.81 5.01
CA SER A 351 9.72 19.59 4.97
C SER A 351 10.04 21.08 5.15
N ASP A 352 9.44 21.94 4.32
CA ASP A 352 9.41 23.40 4.53
C ASP A 352 8.03 23.89 5.04
N GLY A 353 7.16 22.95 5.43
CA GLY A 353 5.77 23.19 5.82
C GLY A 353 4.75 23.11 4.67
N VAL A 354 5.18 23.28 3.41
CA VAL A 354 4.31 23.22 2.23
C VAL A 354 4.75 22.11 1.28
N GLN A 355 6.02 22.08 0.93
CA GLN A 355 6.68 21.07 0.12
C GLN A 355 7.37 20.06 1.03
N LEU A 356 7.22 18.78 0.68
CA LEU A 356 7.82 17.66 1.39
C LEU A 356 8.68 16.87 0.41
N GLN A 357 9.83 16.39 0.88
CA GLN A 357 10.60 15.36 0.20
C GLN A 357 10.44 14.04 0.96
N ALA A 358 10.38 12.93 0.24
CA ALA A 358 10.19 11.61 0.86
C ALA A 358 10.95 10.50 0.13
N ASN A 359 11.41 9.51 0.89
CA ASN A 359 11.82 8.22 0.37
C ASN A 359 10.59 7.35 0.10
N VAL A 360 10.55 6.68 -1.04
CA VAL A 360 9.46 5.79 -1.46
C VAL A 360 9.90 4.35 -1.34
N TYR A 361 9.17 3.58 -0.54
CA TYR A 361 9.36 2.15 -0.35
C TYR A 361 8.22 1.43 -1.05
N THR A 362 8.53 0.60 -2.04
CA THR A 362 7.57 -0.22 -2.78
C THR A 362 8.04 -1.67 -2.86
N TYR A 363 7.12 -2.59 -3.11
CA TYR A 363 7.46 -3.97 -3.43
C TYR A 363 8.15 -4.12 -4.80
N SER A 364 8.86 -5.23 -4.99
CA SER A 364 9.56 -5.55 -6.23
C SER A 364 8.61 -5.60 -7.44
N GLY A 365 8.83 -4.73 -8.42
CA GLY A 365 7.98 -4.65 -9.62
C GLY A 365 6.62 -3.99 -9.38
N GLY A 366 6.44 -3.32 -8.24
CA GLY A 366 5.25 -2.53 -7.95
C GLY A 366 5.16 -1.24 -8.77
N PRO A 367 3.97 -0.62 -8.83
CA PRO A 367 3.75 0.58 -9.62
C PRO A 367 4.52 1.81 -9.10
N GLY A 368 4.99 1.77 -7.84
CA GLY A 368 5.60 2.91 -7.16
C GLY A 368 4.67 4.12 -7.15
N LEU A 369 5.25 5.32 -7.07
CA LEU A 369 4.52 6.59 -7.23
C LEU A 369 4.66 7.18 -8.63
N GLN A 370 5.43 6.53 -9.50
CA GLN A 370 5.70 6.98 -10.85
C GLN A 370 4.45 6.91 -11.73
N GLY A 371 4.37 7.83 -12.68
CA GLY A 371 3.38 7.77 -13.76
C GLY A 371 2.91 9.15 -14.19
N ARG A 372 2.32 9.18 -15.40
CA ARG A 372 1.85 10.42 -15.99
C ARG A 372 0.83 11.10 -15.08
N GLN A 373 1.10 12.35 -14.74
CA GLN A 373 0.14 13.22 -14.09
C GLN A 373 -0.85 13.72 -15.14
N ASN A 374 -2.13 13.53 -14.87
CA ASN A 374 -3.18 14.15 -15.64
C ASN A 374 -4.31 14.58 -14.69
N ARG A 375 -5.20 15.44 -15.16
CA ARG A 375 -6.32 15.95 -14.33
C ARG A 375 -7.24 14.83 -13.82
N ARG A 376 -7.24 13.66 -14.46
CA ARG A 376 -8.09 12.51 -14.15
C ARG A 376 -7.43 11.48 -13.24
N THR A 377 -6.12 11.53 -13.01
CA THR A 377 -5.37 10.53 -12.24
C THR A 377 -4.61 11.27 -11.16
N GLN A 378 -5.16 11.19 -9.96
CA GLN A 378 -4.62 11.81 -8.77
C GLN A 378 -3.88 10.75 -7.95
N ARG A 379 -2.72 11.13 -7.44
CA ARG A 379 -1.97 10.35 -6.46
C ARG A 379 -1.78 11.25 -5.25
N VAL A 380 -2.36 10.83 -4.14
CA VAL A 380 -2.22 11.52 -2.86
C VAL A 380 -1.69 10.54 -1.84
N LEU A 381 -1.08 11.06 -0.79
CA LEU A 381 -0.59 10.27 0.33
C LEU A 381 -1.23 10.79 1.61
N LEU A 382 -1.72 9.87 2.42
CA LEU A 382 -2.33 10.15 3.72
C LEU A 382 -1.37 9.69 4.82
N ARG A 383 -1.25 10.44 5.90
CA ARG A 383 -0.45 10.00 7.06
C ARG A 383 -0.99 8.68 7.62
N VAL A 384 -0.10 7.71 7.85
CA VAL A 384 -0.47 6.42 8.45
C VAL A 384 -0.85 6.58 9.92
N ARG A 385 -1.76 5.72 10.40
CA ARG A 385 -2.17 5.66 11.80
C ARG A 385 -2.25 4.20 12.23
N PRO A 386 -1.14 3.61 12.73
CA PRO A 386 -1.21 2.28 13.29
C PRO A 386 -2.04 2.30 14.58
N VAL A 387 -3.08 1.47 14.65
CA VAL A 387 -3.97 1.35 15.82
C VAL A 387 -3.94 -0.04 16.45
N TYR A 388 -3.43 -1.04 15.74
CA TYR A 388 -3.27 -2.39 16.27
C TYR A 388 -1.88 -2.57 16.89
N ASP A 389 -1.82 -3.38 17.93
CA ASP A 389 -0.59 -3.82 18.58
C ASP A 389 0.24 -4.77 17.68
N LYS A 390 -0.40 -5.37 16.68
CA LYS A 390 0.19 -6.33 15.75
C LYS A 390 -0.56 -6.37 14.42
N THR A 391 0.09 -6.93 13.41
CA THR A 391 -0.49 -7.24 12.09
C THR A 391 -0.24 -8.71 11.76
N ASP A 392 -1.29 -9.43 11.39
CA ASP A 392 -1.19 -10.77 10.82
C ASP A 392 -0.90 -10.68 9.33
N ILE A 393 0.30 -11.06 8.91
CA ILE A 393 0.60 -11.25 7.49
C ILE A 393 0.01 -12.58 7.06
N ARG A 394 -0.80 -12.56 6.00
CA ARG A 394 -1.35 -13.75 5.36
C ARG A 394 -0.74 -13.93 3.97
N VAL A 395 0.05 -14.96 3.78
CA VAL A 395 0.67 -15.32 2.50
C VAL A 395 -0.20 -16.33 1.78
N VAL A 396 -0.64 -15.98 0.58
CA VAL A 396 -1.50 -16.82 -0.26
C VAL A 396 -0.96 -16.94 -1.68
N ILE A 397 -1.33 -18.01 -2.37
CA ILE A 397 -1.05 -18.20 -3.79
C ILE A 397 -1.95 -17.28 -4.60
N ARG A 398 -1.34 -16.47 -5.47
CA ARG A 398 -2.01 -15.54 -6.37
C ARG A 398 -2.98 -16.27 -7.29
N GLY A 399 -4.22 -15.80 -7.35
CA GLY A 399 -5.29 -16.30 -8.21
C GLY A 399 -6.20 -17.34 -7.55
N ASP A 400 -5.69 -18.12 -6.59
CA ASP A 400 -6.42 -19.22 -5.94
C ASP A 400 -6.63 -18.97 -4.43
N ASN A 401 -5.89 -18.03 -3.84
CA ASN A 401 -5.95 -17.67 -2.41
C ASN A 401 -5.65 -18.84 -1.44
N ARG A 402 -5.14 -19.98 -1.95
CA ARG A 402 -4.65 -21.08 -1.12
C ARG A 402 -3.50 -20.60 -0.23
N PRO A 403 -3.49 -20.94 1.06
CA PRO A 403 -2.40 -20.60 1.97
C PRO A 403 -1.04 -21.13 1.50
N GLN A 404 0.00 -20.31 1.64
CA GLN A 404 1.38 -20.73 1.42
C GLN A 404 2.10 -20.85 2.76
N ALA A 405 2.21 -22.09 3.25
CA ALA A 405 2.79 -22.42 4.55
C ALA A 405 4.33 -22.53 4.51
N GLY A 406 4.97 -22.39 5.67
CA GLY A 406 6.42 -22.60 5.84
C GLY A 406 7.33 -21.53 5.22
N CYS A 407 6.78 -20.42 4.71
CA CYS A 407 7.58 -19.28 4.25
C CYS A 407 8.33 -18.64 5.42
N MET A 408 9.63 -18.39 5.27
CA MET A 408 10.44 -17.66 6.23
C MET A 408 10.23 -16.16 6.04
N VAL A 409 9.96 -15.45 7.13
CA VAL A 409 9.74 -14.00 7.13
C VAL A 409 10.95 -13.33 7.79
N TYR A 410 11.67 -12.53 7.02
CA TYR A 410 12.80 -11.74 7.50
C TYR A 410 12.40 -10.26 7.54
N GLN A 411 12.89 -9.52 8.53
CA GLN A 411 12.91 -8.08 8.52
C GLN A 411 14.27 -7.62 7.98
N ARG A 412 14.26 -6.63 7.09
CA ARG A 412 15.43 -5.86 6.72
C ARG A 412 15.35 -4.51 7.44
N ASP A 413 16.37 -4.19 8.23
CA ASP A 413 16.49 -2.86 8.83
C ASP A 413 16.66 -1.81 7.73
N LEU A 414 15.90 -0.72 7.84
CA LEU A 414 15.95 0.36 6.88
C LEU A 414 17.24 1.17 7.01
N LEU A 415 17.89 1.22 8.18
CA LEU A 415 19.14 1.96 8.38
C LEU A 415 20.36 1.12 7.99
N SER A 416 20.52 -0.04 8.65
CA SER A 416 21.71 -0.89 8.52
C SER A 416 21.67 -1.86 7.34
N ASP A 417 20.52 -2.05 6.69
CA ASP A 417 20.29 -3.11 5.69
C ASP A 417 20.50 -4.55 6.21
N GLU A 418 20.68 -4.75 7.52
CA GLU A 418 20.80 -6.07 8.13
C GLU A 418 19.48 -6.85 8.08
N PHE A 419 19.60 -8.18 7.99
CA PHE A 419 18.46 -9.09 7.93
C PHE A 419 18.31 -9.89 9.22
N THR A 420 17.14 -9.79 9.82
CA THR A 420 16.76 -10.57 11.01
C THR A 420 15.62 -11.52 10.67
N LEU A 421 15.77 -12.80 10.98
CA LEU A 421 14.68 -13.77 10.84
C LEU A 421 13.63 -13.53 11.92
N LEU A 422 12.42 -13.17 11.54
CA LEU A 422 11.30 -13.01 12.46
C LEU A 422 10.63 -14.36 12.77
N GLY A 423 10.47 -15.21 11.76
CA GLY A 423 9.83 -16.51 11.94
C GLY A 423 9.36 -17.15 10.64
N ARG A 424 8.33 -18.01 10.75
CA ARG A 424 7.77 -18.76 9.61
C ARG A 424 6.25 -18.71 9.61
N THR A 425 5.64 -18.70 8.42
CA THR A 425 4.19 -18.80 8.27
C THR A 425 3.69 -20.18 8.68
N ASP A 426 2.57 -20.22 9.41
CA ASP A 426 1.90 -21.44 9.83
C ASP A 426 1.22 -22.19 8.67
N TRP A 427 0.48 -23.27 8.99
CA TRP A 427 -0.28 -24.05 8.01
C TRP A 427 -1.41 -23.27 7.32
N ARG A 428 -1.84 -22.15 7.90
CA ARG A 428 -2.81 -21.19 7.32
C ARG A 428 -2.12 -20.10 6.50
N GLY A 429 -0.81 -20.18 6.32
CA GLY A 429 -0.01 -19.17 5.64
C GLY A 429 0.08 -17.86 6.42
N ARG A 430 -0.12 -17.87 7.74
CA ARG A 430 -0.13 -16.67 8.59
C ARG A 430 1.12 -16.55 9.43
N PHE A 431 1.56 -15.31 9.64
CA PHE A 431 2.60 -14.95 10.59
C PHE A 431 2.28 -13.59 11.22
N THR A 432 2.34 -13.49 12.54
CA THR A 432 2.02 -12.25 13.27
C THR A 432 3.28 -11.42 13.49
N ILE A 433 3.23 -10.14 13.12
CA ILE A 433 4.28 -9.16 13.41
C ILE A 433 3.75 -8.16 14.43
N SER A 434 4.42 -8.05 15.58
CA SER A 434 4.12 -7.02 16.58
C SER A 434 4.59 -5.64 16.12
N SER A 435 3.85 -4.62 16.50
CA SER A 435 4.28 -3.23 16.35
C SER A 435 5.49 -2.98 17.27
N PRO A 436 6.64 -2.54 16.73
CA PRO A 436 7.83 -2.31 17.54
C PRO A 436 7.65 -1.05 18.41
N ALA A 437 8.27 -1.05 19.60
CA ALA A 437 8.24 0.10 20.51
C ALA A 437 9.15 1.25 20.04
N ASP A 438 10.26 0.91 19.38
CA ASP A 438 11.12 1.85 18.66
C ASP A 438 10.92 1.65 17.15
N TYR A 439 10.61 2.73 16.44
CA TYR A 439 10.37 2.71 15.00
C TYR A 439 11.65 2.69 14.18
N GLY A 440 12.81 2.88 14.81
CA GLY A 440 14.10 2.88 14.14
C GLY A 440 14.36 4.14 13.32
N GLY A 441 15.42 4.09 12.52
CA GLY A 441 15.84 5.19 11.68
C GLY A 441 15.98 4.82 10.21
N PHE A 442 16.19 5.83 9.39
CA PHE A 442 16.50 5.65 7.98
C PHE A 442 17.38 6.81 7.49
N LEU A 443 17.99 6.63 6.32
CA LEU A 443 18.73 7.68 5.63
C LEU A 443 17.93 8.19 4.42
N PRO A 444 17.96 9.49 4.13
CA PRO A 444 17.49 10.02 2.85
C PRO A 444 18.17 9.31 1.67
N ASP A 445 17.41 8.98 0.61
CA ASP A 445 17.95 8.26 -0.56
C ASP A 445 19.02 9.08 -1.29
N ALA A 446 18.91 10.42 -1.27
CA ALA A 446 19.94 11.32 -1.80
C ALA A 446 21.31 11.14 -1.11
N VAL A 447 21.33 10.95 0.22
CA VAL A 447 22.56 10.70 0.99
C VAL A 447 23.14 9.34 0.63
N ARG A 448 22.28 8.30 0.55
CA ARG A 448 22.70 6.95 0.11
C ARG A 448 23.33 6.98 -1.29
N TYR A 449 22.71 7.72 -2.21
CA TYR A 449 23.19 7.85 -3.57
C TYR A 449 24.56 8.54 -3.62
N GLN A 450 24.74 9.63 -2.87
CA GLN A 450 26.03 10.33 -2.78
C GLN A 450 27.12 9.42 -2.21
N ARG A 451 26.85 8.70 -1.12
CA ARG A 451 27.80 7.74 -0.53
C ARG A 451 28.14 6.60 -1.50
N ALA A 452 27.16 6.08 -2.24
CA ALA A 452 27.37 5.05 -3.25
C ALA A 452 28.28 5.52 -4.39
N LEU A 453 28.11 6.76 -4.83
CA LEU A 453 28.95 7.36 -5.87
C LEU A 453 30.38 7.54 -5.37
N ALA A 454 30.55 8.12 -4.17
CA ALA A 454 31.87 8.32 -3.56
C ALA A 454 32.62 6.99 -3.36
N GLN A 455 31.94 5.94 -2.91
CA GLN A 455 32.53 4.62 -2.76
C GLN A 455 32.96 4.03 -4.12
N LYS A 456 32.13 4.12 -5.16
CA LYS A 456 32.51 3.66 -6.52
C LYS A 456 33.71 4.42 -7.07
N GLU A 457 33.78 5.73 -6.86
CA GLU A 457 34.93 6.53 -7.27
C GLU A 457 36.21 6.11 -6.53
N ALA A 458 36.11 5.81 -5.23
CA ALA A 458 37.23 5.32 -4.45
C ALA A 458 37.70 3.93 -4.90
N GLU A 459 36.77 2.99 -5.13
CA GLU A 459 37.06 1.66 -5.68
C GLU A 459 37.74 1.76 -7.05
N ALA A 460 37.26 2.66 -7.92
CA ALA A 460 37.88 2.90 -9.23
C ALA A 460 39.29 3.48 -9.13
N ARG A 461 39.52 4.43 -8.20
CA ARG A 461 40.86 4.98 -7.95
C ARG A 461 41.82 3.94 -7.35
N ALA A 462 41.33 3.10 -6.44
CA ALA A 462 42.10 2.01 -5.86
C ALA A 462 42.50 0.97 -6.93
N ALA A 463 41.54 0.56 -7.78
CA ALA A 463 41.81 -0.34 -8.89
C ALA A 463 42.79 0.27 -9.91
N ALA A 464 42.67 1.56 -10.22
CA ALA A 464 43.62 2.26 -11.10
C ALA A 464 45.03 2.35 -10.49
N ALA A 465 45.12 2.58 -9.17
CA ALA A 465 46.40 2.60 -8.45
C ALA A 465 47.03 1.20 -8.40
N GLU A 466 46.24 0.15 -8.20
CA GLU A 466 46.70 -1.24 -8.22
C GLU A 466 47.21 -1.65 -9.62
N LEU A 467 46.50 -1.22 -10.68
CA LEU A 467 46.91 -1.48 -12.05
C LEU A 467 48.19 -0.69 -12.41
N ALA A 468 48.30 0.57 -11.97
CA ALA A 468 49.52 1.36 -12.12
C ALA A 468 50.70 0.78 -11.33
N ALA A 469 50.45 0.25 -10.13
CA ALA A 469 51.47 -0.44 -9.33
C ALA A 469 51.91 -1.76 -9.98
N ALA A 470 50.97 -2.52 -10.56
CA ALA A 470 51.28 -3.75 -11.32
C ALA A 470 52.07 -3.44 -12.60
N GLU A 471 51.74 -2.36 -13.31
CA GLU A 471 52.50 -1.89 -14.48
C GLU A 471 53.91 -1.38 -14.09
N ALA A 472 54.05 -0.71 -12.94
CA ALA A 472 55.34 -0.28 -12.42
C ALA A 472 56.22 -1.47 -11.98
N ALA A 473 55.63 -2.47 -11.32
CA ALA A 473 56.32 -3.71 -10.95
C ALA A 473 56.75 -4.51 -12.18
N ALA A 474 55.90 -4.60 -13.21
CA ALA A 474 56.25 -5.26 -14.48
C ALA A 474 57.40 -4.55 -15.23
N LYS A 475 57.53 -3.22 -15.08
CA LYS A 475 58.66 -2.46 -15.62
C LYS A 475 59.95 -2.67 -14.82
N GLN A 476 59.88 -2.80 -13.50
CA GLN A 476 61.03 -3.13 -12.65
C GLN A 476 61.54 -4.56 -12.86
N ASP A 477 60.66 -5.53 -13.10
CA ASP A 477 61.05 -6.91 -13.42
C ASP A 477 61.66 -7.04 -14.83
N GLY A 478 61.33 -6.12 -15.74
CA GLY A 478 61.98 -5.99 -17.06
C GLY A 478 63.38 -5.37 -17.02
N GLU A 479 63.68 -4.51 -16.04
CA GLU A 479 64.99 -3.84 -15.88
C GLU A 479 65.96 -4.59 -14.95
N SER A 480 65.48 -5.58 -14.17
CA SER A 480 66.34 -6.41 -13.28
C SER A 480 67.28 -7.40 -14.02
N ALA A 481 67.34 -7.38 -15.36
CA ALA A 481 68.38 -8.12 -16.10
C ALA A 481 69.65 -7.29 -16.37
N ALA A 482 69.65 -5.98 -16.12
CA ALA A 482 70.79 -5.11 -16.43
C ALA A 482 70.96 -3.93 -15.47
N ALA A 483 71.38 -4.21 -14.22
CA ALA A 483 72.40 -3.43 -13.49
C ALA A 483 72.39 -3.81 -12.00
N ARG A 484 73.39 -4.58 -11.58
CA ARG A 484 73.89 -4.48 -10.20
C ARG A 484 74.86 -3.31 -10.17
N THR A 485 74.53 -2.24 -9.45
CA THR A 485 75.44 -1.38 -8.67
C THR A 485 74.71 -0.13 -8.21
N GLY A 486 74.89 0.25 -6.95
CA GLY A 486 74.51 1.58 -6.45
C GLY A 486 73.79 1.56 -5.11
N ILE A 487 74.57 1.62 -4.03
CA ILE A 487 74.11 2.07 -2.72
C ILE A 487 73.77 3.55 -2.85
N GLY A 488 72.56 3.96 -2.46
CA GLY A 488 72.11 5.35 -2.48
C GLY A 488 70.93 5.55 -1.54
N ASP A 489 71.27 6.03 -0.34
CA ASP A 489 70.39 6.64 0.65
C ASP A 489 69.83 7.97 0.12
N ALA A 490 68.50 8.13 0.07
CA ALA A 490 67.82 9.43 0.02
C ALA A 490 66.29 9.28 0.07
N GLY A 491 65.66 10.01 1.01
CA GLY A 491 64.40 10.68 0.72
C GLY A 491 63.14 10.14 1.38
N ASP A 492 63.10 10.23 2.71
CA ASP A 492 61.86 10.33 3.48
C ASP A 492 61.14 11.64 3.07
N GLY A 493 59.97 11.54 2.44
CA GLY A 493 59.27 12.73 1.92
C GLY A 493 58.25 12.46 0.82
N ALA A 494 57.39 11.46 0.97
CA ALA A 494 56.14 11.41 0.22
C ALA A 494 55.01 11.79 1.18
N ASP A 495 54.54 13.02 1.03
CA ASP A 495 53.35 13.58 1.62
C ASP A 495 52.18 12.60 1.41
N ARG A 496 51.91 11.78 2.43
CA ARG A 496 50.72 10.94 2.49
C ARG A 496 49.57 11.91 2.71
N THR A 497 49.02 12.44 1.62
CA THR A 497 47.72 13.11 1.64
C THR A 497 46.74 12.09 2.23
N GLU A 498 46.43 12.24 3.52
CA GLU A 498 45.45 11.41 4.20
C GLU A 498 44.15 11.48 3.39
N LEU A 499 43.77 10.34 2.82
CA LEU A 499 42.51 10.21 2.08
C LEU A 499 41.38 10.60 3.04
N PRO A 500 40.43 11.47 2.63
CA PRO A 500 39.27 11.75 3.45
C PRO A 500 38.53 10.44 3.72
N ALA A 501 38.18 10.20 4.99
CA ALA A 501 37.46 9.00 5.40
C ALA A 501 36.15 8.87 4.61
N ILE A 502 35.99 7.77 3.88
CA ILE A 502 34.79 7.50 3.09
C ILE A 502 33.70 7.07 4.07
N GLU A 503 32.60 7.80 4.11
CA GLU A 503 31.45 7.40 4.92
C GLU A 503 30.83 6.10 4.38
N PRO A 504 30.54 5.11 5.24
CA PRO A 504 29.96 3.85 4.82
C PRO A 504 28.56 4.05 4.22
N LEU A 505 28.28 3.29 3.15
CA LEU A 505 26.96 3.19 2.49
C LEU A 505 25.82 2.89 3.48
N VAL A 506 26.16 2.15 4.52
CA VAL A 506 25.29 1.74 5.62
C VAL A 506 25.56 2.65 6.81
N ALA A 507 24.52 3.27 7.36
CA ALA A 507 24.64 4.14 8.53
C ALA A 507 24.74 3.33 9.82
N ALA A 508 25.61 3.78 10.72
CA ALA A 508 25.56 3.41 12.14
C ALA A 508 24.42 4.18 12.84
N GLU A 509 24.07 3.79 14.07
CA GLU A 509 23.01 4.47 14.83
C GLU A 509 23.31 5.96 15.10
N ASP A 510 24.60 6.34 15.22
CA ASP A 510 25.05 7.70 15.51
C ASP A 510 25.27 8.57 14.25
N ASP A 511 24.81 8.11 13.08
CA ASP A 511 25.00 8.84 11.82
C ASP A 511 24.28 10.21 11.83
N PRO A 512 24.97 11.33 11.55
CA PRO A 512 24.35 12.66 11.58
C PRO A 512 23.25 12.86 10.54
N ALA A 513 23.23 12.05 9.47
CA ALA A 513 22.18 12.07 8.46
C ALA A 513 21.00 11.14 8.77
N ARG A 514 21.03 10.42 9.90
CA ARG A 514 19.95 9.55 10.37
C ARG A 514 18.72 10.37 10.70
N LEU A 515 17.57 9.92 10.18
CA LEU A 515 16.26 10.43 10.54
C LEU A 515 15.49 9.36 11.31
N SER A 516 14.80 9.76 12.38
CA SER A 516 13.93 8.88 13.16
C SER A 516 12.56 8.74 12.50
N LEU A 517 12.04 7.51 12.46
CA LEU A 517 10.68 7.26 11.99
C LEU A 517 9.64 7.60 13.06
N ARG A 518 8.47 8.07 12.62
CA ARG A 518 7.31 8.39 13.47
C ARG A 518 6.18 7.37 13.37
N ALA A 519 6.35 6.38 12.52
CA ALA A 519 5.51 5.19 12.43
C ALA A 519 6.41 3.98 12.11
N PRO A 520 6.01 2.76 12.49
CA PRO A 520 6.86 1.57 12.38
C PRO A 520 6.96 1.06 10.94
N LEU A 521 7.61 1.80 10.04
CA LEU A 521 7.84 1.35 8.68
C LEU A 521 8.97 0.30 8.66
N ILE A 522 8.66 -0.91 8.22
CA ILE A 522 9.64 -1.99 8.06
C ILE A 522 9.61 -2.55 6.65
N GLN A 523 10.71 -3.19 6.22
CA GLN A 523 10.76 -3.96 4.98
C GLN A 523 10.85 -5.45 5.29
N ILE A 524 9.81 -6.21 4.95
CA ILE A 524 9.81 -7.67 5.12
C ILE A 524 10.23 -8.38 3.83
N TYR A 525 10.93 -9.50 3.99
CA TYR A 525 11.32 -10.41 2.94
C TYR A 525 10.70 -11.77 3.21
N ILE A 526 9.90 -12.24 2.25
CA ILE A 526 9.26 -13.55 2.33
C ILE A 526 10.09 -14.50 1.48
N LYS A 527 10.68 -15.51 2.12
CA LYS A 527 11.47 -16.56 1.46
C LYS A 527 10.77 -17.91 1.53
N SER A 528 10.94 -18.71 0.49
CA SER A 528 10.55 -20.12 0.46
C SER A 528 11.81 -20.92 0.12
N GLY A 529 12.29 -21.74 1.06
CA GLY A 529 13.64 -22.30 0.99
C GLY A 529 14.68 -21.17 0.85
N ASP A 530 15.55 -21.27 -0.15
CA ASP A 530 16.55 -20.23 -0.44
C ASP A 530 16.01 -19.04 -1.25
N GLU A 531 14.86 -19.18 -1.90
CA GLU A 531 14.36 -18.19 -2.87
C GLU A 531 13.55 -17.09 -2.20
N VAL A 532 13.83 -15.83 -2.55
CA VAL A 532 13.02 -14.68 -2.14
C VAL A 532 11.78 -14.62 -3.03
N LEU A 533 10.60 -14.79 -2.45
CA LEU A 533 9.33 -14.67 -3.16
C LEU A 533 8.87 -13.22 -3.27
N ALA A 534 9.09 -12.43 -2.22
CA ALA A 534 8.67 -11.03 -2.19
C ALA A 534 9.53 -10.19 -1.25
N LYS A 535 9.60 -8.90 -1.57
CA LYS A 535 10.13 -7.82 -0.72
C LYS A 535 8.97 -6.85 -0.54
N LEU A 536 8.46 -6.68 0.67
CA LEU A 536 7.24 -5.94 0.93
C LEU A 536 7.50 -4.91 2.04
N PRO A 537 7.38 -3.60 1.80
CA PRO A 537 7.34 -2.64 2.87
C PRO A 537 5.96 -2.67 3.54
N MET A 538 5.91 -2.51 4.86
CA MET A 538 4.67 -2.46 5.61
C MET A 538 4.80 -1.65 6.89
N VAL A 539 3.66 -1.25 7.44
CA VAL A 539 3.56 -0.60 8.76
C VAL A 539 2.77 -1.55 9.68
N PRO A 540 3.42 -2.29 10.59
CA PRO A 540 2.72 -3.09 11.58
C PRO A 540 1.78 -2.21 12.41
N GLY A 541 0.60 -2.74 12.69
CA GLY A 541 -0.45 -2.00 13.38
C GLY A 541 -1.37 -1.18 12.48
N LEU A 542 -1.06 -1.01 11.19
CA LEU A 542 -1.93 -0.27 10.25
C LEU A 542 -3.18 -1.06 9.88
N GLU A 543 -3.01 -2.36 9.62
CA GLU A 543 -4.09 -3.30 9.32
C GLU A 543 -4.01 -4.47 10.30
N ALA A 544 -5.16 -5.02 10.70
CA ALA A 544 -5.19 -6.23 11.51
C ALA A 544 -4.65 -7.44 10.72
N VAL A 545 -4.96 -7.52 9.43
CA VAL A 545 -4.52 -8.61 8.54
C VAL A 545 -4.08 -8.04 7.19
N ALA A 546 -2.79 -8.19 6.86
CA ALA A 546 -2.22 -7.79 5.58
C ALA A 546 -2.03 -9.02 4.67
N THR A 547 -2.70 -9.08 3.53
CA THR A 547 -2.67 -10.25 2.63
C THR A 547 -1.67 -10.08 1.48
N ALA A 548 -0.67 -10.96 1.41
CA ALA A 548 0.35 -11.01 0.35
C ALA A 548 0.05 -12.13 -0.65
N ALA A 549 -0.39 -11.79 -1.86
CA ALA A 549 -0.65 -12.73 -2.94
C ALA A 549 0.61 -13.01 -3.79
N LEU A 550 1.29 -14.12 -3.50
CA LEU A 550 2.58 -14.50 -4.07
C LEU A 550 2.44 -15.62 -5.11
N ARG A 551 3.50 -15.86 -5.89
CA ARG A 551 3.53 -16.99 -6.83
C ARG A 551 3.58 -18.33 -6.08
N ASP A 552 2.97 -19.36 -6.66
CA ASP A 552 3.13 -20.72 -6.15
C ASP A 552 4.59 -21.19 -6.32
N ASP A 553 5.21 -21.55 -5.21
CA ASP A 553 6.59 -22.03 -5.16
C ASP A 553 6.69 -23.50 -4.69
N SER A 554 5.55 -24.18 -4.52
CA SER A 554 5.47 -25.49 -3.88
C SER A 554 6.27 -26.57 -4.62
N ARG A 555 6.21 -26.60 -5.95
CA ARG A 555 6.93 -27.60 -6.76
C ARG A 555 8.45 -27.40 -6.71
N ARG A 556 8.89 -26.15 -6.81
CA ARG A 556 10.32 -25.81 -6.72
C ARG A 556 10.87 -26.15 -5.34
N LEU A 557 10.15 -25.79 -4.28
CA LEU A 557 10.54 -26.11 -2.90
C LEU A 557 10.67 -27.63 -2.67
N LYS A 558 9.72 -28.43 -3.19
CA LYS A 558 9.80 -29.90 -3.16
C LYS A 558 11.04 -30.42 -3.88
N ALA A 559 11.34 -29.88 -5.07
CA ALA A 559 12.54 -30.25 -5.82
C ALA A 559 13.83 -29.85 -5.09
N GLU A 560 13.87 -28.68 -4.47
CA GLU A 560 15.01 -28.22 -3.65
C GLU A 560 15.25 -29.16 -2.46
N ALA A 561 14.21 -29.51 -1.73
CA ALA A 561 14.31 -30.44 -0.60
C ALA A 561 14.85 -31.80 -1.02
N PHE A 562 14.37 -32.33 -2.15
CA PHE A 562 14.87 -33.59 -2.70
C PHE A 562 16.35 -33.47 -3.12
N VAL A 563 16.69 -32.43 -3.87
CA VAL A 563 18.05 -32.20 -4.35
C VAL A 563 19.03 -32.06 -3.18
N ARG A 564 18.66 -31.34 -2.12
CA ARG A 564 19.49 -31.22 -0.92
C ARG A 564 19.68 -32.57 -0.21
N GLY A 565 18.62 -33.35 -0.07
CA GLY A 565 18.72 -34.71 0.48
C GLY A 565 19.67 -35.59 -0.33
N PHE A 566 19.54 -35.54 -1.65
CA PHE A 566 20.40 -36.29 -2.58
C PHE A 566 21.86 -35.83 -2.54
N GLN A 567 22.12 -34.53 -2.42
CA GLN A 567 23.47 -33.99 -2.26
C GLN A 567 24.14 -34.47 -0.97
N ASN A 568 23.40 -34.52 0.14
CA ASN A 568 23.92 -35.07 1.40
C ASN A 568 24.25 -36.56 1.25
N GLU A 569 23.40 -37.34 0.58
CA GLU A 569 23.69 -38.76 0.31
C GLU A 569 24.95 -38.95 -0.54
N ILE A 570 25.18 -38.11 -1.55
CA ILE A 570 26.43 -38.11 -2.33
C ILE A 570 27.63 -37.85 -1.42
N LEU A 571 27.56 -36.84 -0.55
CA LEU A 571 28.64 -36.50 0.37
C LEU A 571 28.95 -37.63 1.35
N ASP A 572 27.93 -38.27 1.91
CA ASP A 572 28.07 -39.41 2.81
C ASP A 572 28.70 -40.61 2.09
N LEU A 573 28.30 -40.90 0.86
CA LEU A 573 28.88 -41.96 0.04
C LEU A 573 30.36 -41.69 -0.28
N ILE A 574 30.73 -40.45 -0.61
CA ILE A 574 32.14 -40.08 -0.82
C ILE A 574 32.95 -40.32 0.46
N GLY A 575 32.42 -39.87 1.61
CA GLY A 575 33.06 -40.09 2.91
C GLY A 575 33.27 -41.57 3.22
N LEU A 576 32.22 -42.39 3.04
CA LEU A 576 32.27 -43.84 3.24
C LEU A 576 33.26 -44.53 2.28
N ARG A 577 33.22 -44.20 0.98
CA ARG A 577 34.13 -44.78 -0.02
C ARG A 577 35.59 -44.49 0.32
N ASN A 578 35.90 -43.25 0.71
CA ASN A 578 37.26 -42.85 1.08
C ASN A 578 37.73 -43.51 2.39
N LEU A 579 36.84 -43.62 3.38
CA LEU A 579 37.13 -44.30 4.64
C LEU A 579 37.43 -45.79 4.43
N LEU A 580 36.60 -46.48 3.65
CA LEU A 580 36.79 -47.90 3.33
C LEU A 580 38.07 -48.11 2.52
N ALA A 581 38.34 -47.26 1.51
CA ALA A 581 39.58 -47.33 0.74
C ALA A 581 40.84 -47.13 1.61
N ALA A 582 40.83 -46.15 2.52
CA ALA A 582 41.92 -45.96 3.48
C ALA A 582 42.09 -47.16 4.43
N ARG A 583 40.98 -47.77 4.87
CA ARG A 583 41.00 -48.96 5.71
C ARG A 583 41.54 -50.19 4.98
N ILE A 584 41.22 -50.36 3.70
CA ILE A 584 41.78 -51.40 2.84
C ILE A 584 43.30 -51.25 2.77
N ARG A 585 43.79 -50.04 2.45
CA ARG A 585 45.24 -49.75 2.43
C ARG A 585 45.92 -50.10 3.76
N LEU A 586 45.32 -49.70 4.89
CA LEU A 586 45.84 -50.02 6.22
C LEU A 586 45.90 -51.54 6.51
N HIS A 587 44.92 -52.31 6.03
CA HIS A 587 44.92 -53.77 6.20
C HIS A 587 45.98 -54.43 5.32
N LEU A 588 46.20 -53.93 4.10
CA LEU A 588 47.26 -54.37 3.20
C LEU A 588 48.66 -54.08 3.79
N ASP A 589 48.88 -52.87 4.32
CA ASP A 589 50.14 -52.49 4.99
C ASP A 589 50.48 -53.40 6.19
N LYS A 590 49.45 -53.96 6.83
CA LYS A 590 49.57 -54.87 7.98
C LYS A 590 49.58 -56.36 7.59
N GLY A 591 49.60 -56.68 6.29
CA GLY A 591 49.58 -58.05 5.77
C GLY A 591 48.29 -58.83 6.06
N LYS A 592 47.18 -58.15 6.37
CA LYS A 592 45.90 -58.78 6.74
C LYS A 592 44.97 -58.88 5.52
N LEU A 593 45.29 -59.80 4.60
CA LEU A 593 44.57 -59.96 3.33
C LEU A 593 43.08 -60.29 3.48
N GLU A 594 42.71 -61.27 4.31
CA GLU A 594 41.28 -61.64 4.52
C GLU A 594 40.45 -60.46 5.05
N ALA A 595 41.04 -59.64 5.92
CA ALA A 595 40.37 -58.45 6.46
C ALA A 595 40.24 -57.35 5.38
N ALA A 596 41.23 -57.19 4.50
CA ALA A 596 41.17 -56.26 3.38
C ALA A 596 40.10 -56.68 2.36
N GLU A 597 40.00 -57.98 2.04
CA GLU A 597 38.97 -58.52 1.13
C GLU A 597 37.55 -58.32 1.66
N LYS A 598 37.33 -58.50 2.98
CA LYS A 598 36.04 -58.24 3.60
C LYS A 598 35.61 -56.78 3.47
N VAL A 599 36.52 -55.84 3.71
CA VAL A 599 36.25 -54.39 3.58
C VAL A 599 36.08 -54.00 2.10
N LEU A 600 36.77 -54.67 1.18
CA LEU A 600 36.57 -54.49 -0.27
C LEU A 600 35.17 -54.94 -0.72
N ALA A 601 34.65 -56.04 -0.16
CA ALA A 601 33.28 -56.48 -0.43
C ALA A 601 32.24 -55.46 0.09
N GLU A 602 32.47 -54.85 1.25
CA GLU A 602 31.64 -53.74 1.77
C GLU A 602 31.68 -52.51 0.84
N LEU A 603 32.86 -52.15 0.33
CA LEU A 603 33.03 -51.04 -0.62
C LEU A 603 32.29 -51.30 -1.95
N ARG A 604 32.30 -52.54 -2.46
CA ARG A 604 31.56 -52.94 -3.67
C ARG A 604 30.04 -52.87 -3.51
N GLY A 605 29.55 -53.09 -2.29
CA GLY A 605 28.12 -53.04 -1.97
C GLY A 605 27.55 -51.62 -1.88
N LEU A 606 28.38 -50.58 -1.92
CA LEU A 606 27.92 -49.20 -1.94
C LEU A 606 27.33 -48.82 -3.30
N ARG A 607 26.38 -47.88 -3.28
CA ARG A 607 25.71 -47.37 -4.48
C ARG A 607 26.72 -46.79 -5.48
N ASN A 608 26.53 -47.09 -6.76
CA ASN A 608 27.40 -46.61 -7.83
C ASN A 608 26.84 -45.38 -8.57
N TYR A 609 27.66 -44.79 -9.44
CA TYR A 609 27.28 -43.61 -10.23
C TYR A 609 26.01 -43.85 -11.08
N SER A 610 25.87 -45.01 -11.71
CA SER A 610 24.74 -45.31 -12.60
C SER A 610 23.43 -45.34 -11.80
N GLU A 611 23.43 -46.06 -10.68
CA GLU A 611 22.25 -46.17 -9.81
C GLU A 611 21.79 -44.80 -9.29
N MET A 612 22.73 -43.95 -8.86
CA MET A 612 22.41 -42.59 -8.42
C MET A 612 21.94 -41.70 -9.57
N SER A 613 22.59 -41.79 -10.74
CA SER A 613 22.22 -41.01 -11.93
C SER A 613 20.80 -41.35 -12.40
N ASP A 614 20.47 -42.64 -12.46
CA ASP A 614 19.14 -43.11 -12.88
C ASP A 614 18.05 -42.67 -11.91
N GLU A 615 18.33 -42.73 -10.60
CA GLU A 615 17.42 -42.22 -9.58
C GLU A 615 17.17 -40.71 -9.77
N LEU A 616 18.24 -39.93 -9.92
CA LEU A 616 18.15 -38.47 -10.09
C LEU A 616 17.34 -38.10 -11.34
N VAL A 617 17.50 -38.84 -12.45
CA VAL A 617 16.72 -38.65 -13.68
C VAL A 617 15.24 -38.99 -13.46
N MET A 618 14.93 -40.08 -12.76
CA MET A 618 13.55 -40.45 -12.44
C MET A 618 12.86 -39.39 -11.59
N ILE A 619 13.54 -38.85 -10.57
CA ILE A 619 12.96 -37.78 -9.74
C ILE A 619 12.82 -36.48 -10.53
N GLN A 620 13.80 -36.10 -11.34
CA GLN A 620 13.70 -34.90 -12.19
C GLN A 620 12.45 -35.00 -13.09
N ARG A 621 12.25 -36.15 -13.75
CA ARG A 621 11.07 -36.38 -14.60
C ARG A 621 9.76 -36.27 -13.83
N ARG A 622 9.68 -36.84 -12.62
CA ARG A 622 8.48 -36.75 -11.76
C ARG A 622 8.18 -35.31 -11.33
N MET A 623 9.20 -34.53 -10.98
CA MET A 623 9.03 -33.15 -10.52
C MET A 623 8.70 -32.17 -11.65
N MET A 624 9.13 -32.48 -12.88
CA MET A 624 8.81 -31.72 -14.09
C MET A 624 7.52 -32.17 -14.77
N ASP A 625 6.79 -33.12 -14.19
CA ASP A 625 5.50 -33.55 -14.73
C ASP A 625 4.48 -32.40 -14.62
N GLU A 626 3.87 -32.08 -15.75
CA GLU A 626 2.86 -31.01 -15.88
C GLU A 626 1.43 -31.57 -15.86
N SER A 627 1.25 -32.88 -15.59
CA SER A 627 -0.06 -33.53 -15.48
C SER A 627 -0.95 -32.91 -14.38
N ASP A 628 -0.36 -32.49 -13.25
CA ASP A 628 -1.05 -31.81 -12.14
C ASP A 628 -1.18 -30.28 -12.36
N GLY A 629 -0.90 -29.78 -13.56
CA GLY A 629 -0.99 -28.37 -13.95
C GLY A 629 0.35 -27.78 -14.42
N PRO A 630 0.32 -26.59 -15.06
CA PRO A 630 1.50 -25.96 -15.66
C PRO A 630 2.52 -25.48 -14.63
N ILE A 631 3.81 -25.63 -14.93
CA ILE A 631 4.92 -25.10 -14.13
C ILE A 631 5.33 -23.73 -14.69
N PRO A 632 5.44 -22.67 -13.86
CA PRO A 632 5.99 -21.40 -14.30
C PRO A 632 7.41 -21.56 -14.88
N LEU A 633 7.69 -20.92 -16.02
CA LEU A 633 8.99 -21.00 -16.71
C LEU A 633 10.19 -20.70 -15.79
N THR A 634 10.05 -19.72 -14.91
CA THR A 634 11.10 -19.36 -13.93
C THR A 634 11.39 -20.48 -12.94
N ALA A 635 10.34 -21.15 -12.44
CA ALA A 635 10.47 -22.30 -11.56
C ALA A 635 11.13 -23.48 -12.29
N LYS A 636 10.73 -23.75 -13.54
CA LYS A 636 11.32 -24.80 -14.38
C LYS A 636 12.83 -24.61 -14.58
N HIS A 637 13.25 -23.42 -14.99
CA HIS A 637 14.68 -23.08 -15.13
C HIS A 637 15.46 -23.13 -13.81
N SER A 638 14.81 -22.84 -12.68
CA SER A 638 15.43 -22.97 -11.35
C SER A 638 15.65 -24.45 -11.00
N MET A 639 14.61 -25.27 -11.17
CA MET A 639 14.65 -26.73 -10.97
C MET A 639 15.72 -27.39 -11.83
N ASP A 640 15.74 -27.11 -13.14
CA ASP A 640 16.75 -27.66 -14.05
C ASP A 640 18.17 -27.32 -13.62
N ARG A 641 18.42 -26.08 -13.19
CA ARG A 641 19.73 -25.67 -12.68
C ARG A 641 20.11 -26.42 -11.40
N MET A 642 19.17 -26.68 -10.50
CA MET A 642 19.41 -27.46 -9.28
C MET A 642 19.80 -28.91 -9.63
N PHE A 643 19.02 -29.58 -10.48
CA PHE A 643 19.33 -30.95 -10.92
C PHE A 643 20.65 -31.02 -11.69
N GLN A 644 20.95 -30.04 -12.55
CA GLN A 644 22.21 -30.00 -13.29
C GLN A 644 23.43 -29.81 -12.36
N ARG A 645 23.34 -28.94 -11.34
CA ARG A 645 24.41 -28.80 -10.34
C ARG A 645 24.67 -30.11 -9.60
N THR A 646 23.62 -30.82 -9.22
CA THR A 646 23.73 -32.12 -8.55
C THR A 646 24.30 -33.18 -9.46
N ARG A 647 23.93 -33.20 -10.75
CA ARG A 647 24.53 -34.08 -11.76
C ARG A 647 26.03 -33.80 -11.92
N ASN A 648 26.43 -32.53 -11.98
CA ASN A 648 27.84 -32.15 -12.04
C ASN A 648 28.61 -32.58 -10.78
N MET A 649 28.00 -32.46 -9.59
CA MET A 649 28.59 -32.93 -8.34
C MET A 649 28.76 -34.46 -8.34
N LEU A 650 27.72 -35.20 -8.73
CA LEU A 650 27.76 -36.65 -8.87
C LEU A 650 28.87 -37.07 -9.85
N GLN A 651 28.96 -36.41 -11.01
CA GLN A 651 29.99 -36.69 -12.00
C GLN A 651 31.40 -36.42 -11.45
N LYS A 652 31.59 -35.28 -10.78
CA LYS A 652 32.90 -34.87 -10.26
C LYS A 652 33.44 -35.80 -9.16
N TYR A 653 32.58 -36.30 -8.28
CA TYR A 653 33.04 -36.99 -7.07
C TYR A 653 32.78 -38.51 -7.06
N MET A 654 31.86 -39.03 -7.88
CA MET A 654 31.57 -40.47 -7.91
C MET A 654 32.25 -41.22 -9.06
N GLN A 655 32.73 -40.52 -10.10
CA GLN A 655 33.50 -41.13 -11.19
C GLN A 655 34.94 -41.48 -10.81
N ASP A 656 35.38 -41.19 -9.58
CA ASP A 656 36.70 -41.61 -9.11
C ASP A 656 36.82 -43.14 -9.09
N ASN A 657 37.95 -43.64 -9.60
CA ASN A 657 38.30 -45.06 -9.70
C ASN A 657 38.60 -45.72 -8.36
N VAL A 658 38.16 -45.18 -7.22
CA VAL A 658 38.47 -45.66 -5.86
C VAL A 658 38.24 -47.17 -5.69
N VAL A 659 37.18 -47.70 -6.31
CA VAL A 659 36.88 -49.15 -6.28
C VAL A 659 37.93 -49.91 -7.09
N ALA A 660 38.15 -49.54 -8.35
CA ALA A 660 39.13 -50.19 -9.22
C ALA A 660 40.56 -50.10 -8.66
N ASP A 661 40.94 -48.95 -8.09
CA ASP A 661 42.24 -48.74 -7.46
C ASP A 661 42.42 -49.63 -6.21
N SER A 662 41.36 -49.76 -5.41
CA SER A 662 41.37 -50.65 -4.24
C SER A 662 41.40 -52.13 -4.63
N GLU A 663 40.74 -52.51 -5.72
CA GLU A 663 40.80 -53.86 -6.29
C GLU A 663 42.19 -54.20 -6.80
N GLN A 664 42.82 -53.29 -7.55
CA GLN A 664 44.20 -53.47 -8.00
C GLN A 664 45.16 -53.57 -6.82
N ALA A 665 44.98 -52.77 -5.76
CA ALA A 665 45.84 -52.83 -4.58
C ALA A 665 45.72 -54.15 -3.82
N VAL A 666 44.50 -54.70 -3.68
CA VAL A 666 44.29 -56.01 -3.04
C VAL A 666 44.83 -57.14 -3.93
N ALA A 667 44.60 -57.10 -5.24
CA ALA A 667 45.10 -58.09 -6.18
C ALA A 667 46.63 -58.10 -6.29
N ALA A 668 47.29 -56.94 -6.13
CA ALA A 668 48.75 -56.84 -6.12
C ALA A 668 49.40 -57.36 -4.83
N ALA A 669 48.61 -57.55 -3.76
CA ALA A 669 49.09 -58.05 -2.46
C ALA A 669 48.82 -59.55 -2.24
N GLN A 670 48.05 -60.18 -3.14
CA GLN A 670 47.91 -61.63 -3.28
C GLN A 670 49.13 -62.20 -4.01
#